data_AF-A0A3Q7JEE6-F1
#
_entry.id   AF-A0A3Q7JEE6-F1
#
_cell.length_a   1.000
_cell.length_b   1.000
_cell.length_c   1.000
_cell.angle_alpha   90.00
_cell.angle_beta   90.00
_cell.angle_gamma   90.00
#
_symmetry.space_group_name_H-M   'P 1'
#
loop_
_entity.id
_entity.type
_entity.pdbx_description
1 polymer ?
#
loop_
_entity_poly.entity_id
_entity_poly.type
_entity_poly.pdbx_seq_one_letter_code
_entity_poly.pdbx_strand_id
1 'polypeptide(L)'
;MVPNNQISVVAANQTAANQWVRDNVLPYYPNTMIRYILVGNEVLSNKDDQGLWYDLIPAMNNIRNSIDQHNIHNIKIGTPFAMDLLETTFPPSSGEFRLDISRNNILMPLLRFLNWTRSYFFLDAYPYFSWSQNTSFISLDYALFQGSQTYVDPVSGYVYTNLLDQMLDSVVFAMQKLGFNNIRLAIAETGWPNGGDYDEIGANIYNAATYNRNLIRRIVSKPAIGTPARPGLAIPTFIFSLYDENQKEGPGTERHWGMLNPNGRPMYDIDLTGQTLDTEFIDLPQPTNNGPYHGKLWCVVTNDTMNEMDLGQALEFACRRNETCDDISPGKSCYQPVSIVSHANYAFSSYWAKYREDGETCYFNGLAVQTNVDPTGRAEIFKASRNESNPCALEGFEVKAPKKGSSLKKCRNLTRQALRIKAQCKNKNCTFNGVWNGGGGDGQKTIHASSFFYYIGAQVGIVDTKFPSVLAKPIQYLNAAKVACKTKATDVKSVFPQTQDKNVPYLCMDLVYQYTLLVDGFGLNPYKDITVMNKTEPGLSSYAEDPKTAANSLEPLLDGAKGVVPQELQSQTPLELGAAINYLLGNLGKDYKSTTATIDLGGGSVQMAYAISNEQFANAPKNEDGEPYVQQKHLMSKDYNLYVHSYLNYGQLAGRAEIFKASRNESNPCALEGYDGYYSYGGVDYKVKAPKKGSSLKKCRNLTRQALRIKAQCKNKNCTFNGVWNGGGGDGQKNIHASSFFYDIGAQVGIVDTKFPSALAKPIQYLNAAKVACQTNVADIKSVFPKTQDRNIPYLCMDLIYEYTLLVDGFEKPLPPPPPSVEVLPSQVSSNVEFNVEPIDLDGLTLLKGRVSTKEVFGLSNSDLIPGKYEGGLKLWEGSLDLVKTLSSEMQSGKLSLTGKRVLELGCGHGLPGIFACLKGARAVHFQDFNAEVLQCLTIPNVNANIQQNLSATDDNSSPEVRFFASDWNEAHLILPHVLADDDGTKNDQTVDQAAGYDIILMAETVYSISTLPSLYKLIKKCLCSPHGILYLAAKKHYFGVGGGSRRFISIVEKDGVLAASLVSEVTDGSSNVREVWKLYFR
;
A
#
# COMPACT_ATOMS: atom_id res chain seq x y z
N MET A 1 22.24 -6.21 -6.44
CA MET A 1 22.89 -5.27 -7.37
C MET A 1 23.33 -4.05 -6.58
N VAL A 2 24.51 -3.49 -6.85
CA VAL A 2 24.88 -2.16 -6.32
C VAL A 2 24.10 -1.10 -7.11
N PRO A 3 23.26 -0.26 -6.50
CA PRO A 3 22.50 0.75 -7.24
C PRO A 3 23.40 1.81 -7.89
N ASN A 4 22.97 2.41 -9.01
CA ASN A 4 23.74 3.42 -9.74
C ASN A 4 24.22 4.57 -8.85
N ASN A 5 23.36 5.08 -7.96
CA ASN A 5 23.69 6.17 -7.04
C ASN A 5 24.72 5.83 -5.95
N GLN A 6 25.11 4.56 -5.79
CA GLN A 6 26.15 4.13 -4.85
C GLN A 6 27.50 3.84 -5.52
N ILE A 7 27.55 3.78 -6.86
CA ILE A 7 28.76 3.37 -7.59
C ILE A 7 29.95 4.27 -7.24
N SER A 8 29.80 5.60 -7.32
CA SER A 8 30.89 6.53 -7.01
C SER A 8 31.43 6.40 -5.59
N VAL A 9 30.55 6.13 -4.61
CA VAL A 9 30.96 5.93 -3.21
C VAL A 9 31.75 4.63 -3.05
N VAL A 10 31.27 3.55 -3.68
CA VAL A 10 31.93 2.23 -3.68
C VAL A 10 33.26 2.28 -4.45
N ALA A 11 33.33 3.05 -5.54
CA ALA A 11 34.50 3.27 -6.36
C ALA A 11 35.62 3.98 -5.60
N ALA A 12 35.28 5.07 -4.90
CA ALA A 12 36.24 5.91 -4.20
C ALA A 12 36.78 5.29 -2.90
N ASN A 13 36.09 4.30 -2.32
CA ASN A 13 36.40 3.83 -0.97
C ASN A 13 36.23 2.31 -0.80
N GLN A 14 37.34 1.58 -0.62
CA GLN A 14 37.35 0.14 -0.35
C GLN A 14 36.55 -0.23 0.92
N THR A 15 36.54 0.62 1.95
CA THR A 15 35.74 0.40 3.17
C THR A 15 34.25 0.46 2.87
N ALA A 16 33.82 1.34 1.96
CA ALA A 16 32.42 1.40 1.54
C ALA A 16 32.00 0.13 0.76
N ALA A 17 32.88 -0.40 -0.09
CA ALA A 17 32.67 -1.69 -0.75
C ALA A 17 32.61 -2.85 0.26
N ASN A 18 33.50 -2.85 1.25
CA ASN A 18 33.51 -3.83 2.34
C ASN A 18 32.21 -3.81 3.15
N GLN A 19 31.72 -2.61 3.46
CA GLN A 19 30.46 -2.43 4.15
C GLN A 19 29.29 -2.92 3.28
N TRP A 20 29.29 -2.58 1.99
CA TRP A 20 28.25 -3.04 1.06
C TRP A 20 28.18 -4.57 1.00
N VAL A 21 29.32 -5.26 0.88
CA VAL A 21 29.39 -6.72 0.88
C VAL A 21 28.94 -7.31 2.21
N ARG A 22 29.37 -6.71 3.32
CA ARG A 22 28.98 -7.11 4.68
C ARG A 22 27.48 -7.02 4.91
N ASP A 23 26.81 -6.01 4.37
CA ASP A 23 25.39 -5.78 4.60
C ASP A 23 24.50 -6.57 3.63
N ASN A 24 24.96 -6.78 2.39
CA ASN A 24 24.12 -7.29 1.31
C ASN A 24 24.46 -8.73 0.88
N VAL A 25 25.64 -9.25 1.22
CA VAL A 25 26.10 -10.57 0.77
C VAL A 25 26.30 -11.53 1.95
N LEU A 26 27.15 -11.15 2.91
CA LEU A 26 27.55 -12.02 4.01
C LEU A 26 26.41 -12.53 4.92
N PRO A 27 25.34 -11.76 5.22
CA PRO A 27 24.28 -12.24 6.11
C PRO A 27 23.47 -13.39 5.50
N TYR A 28 23.52 -13.51 4.17
CA TYR A 28 22.76 -14.48 3.41
C TYR A 28 23.63 -15.62 2.88
N TYR A 29 24.93 -15.39 2.64
CA TYR A 29 25.85 -16.40 2.15
C TYR A 29 26.41 -17.27 3.31
N PRO A 30 26.44 -18.61 3.20
CA PRO A 30 26.11 -19.43 2.03
C PRO A 30 24.66 -19.97 2.01
N ASN A 31 23.82 -19.61 2.99
CA ASN A 31 22.44 -20.13 3.12
C ASN A 31 21.57 -19.81 1.89
N THR A 32 21.82 -18.68 1.24
CA THR A 32 21.25 -18.27 -0.03
C THR A 32 22.29 -18.46 -1.14
N MET A 33 21.86 -19.07 -2.25
CA MET A 33 22.71 -19.28 -3.42
C MET A 33 22.96 -17.97 -4.18
N ILE A 34 23.94 -17.20 -3.74
CA ILE A 34 24.40 -16.00 -4.44
C ILE A 34 25.44 -16.42 -5.49
N ARG A 35 25.12 -16.24 -6.78
CA ARG A 35 26.06 -16.53 -7.89
C ARG A 35 26.68 -15.28 -8.49
N TYR A 36 25.96 -14.16 -8.47
CA TYR A 36 26.32 -12.95 -9.18
C TYR A 36 26.13 -11.71 -8.30
N ILE A 37 27.06 -10.76 -8.39
CA ILE A 37 26.88 -9.40 -7.91
C ILE A 37 27.03 -8.48 -9.12
N LEU A 38 25.93 -7.82 -9.48
CA LEU A 38 25.92 -6.82 -10.54
C LEU A 38 26.14 -5.43 -9.93
N VAL A 39 27.01 -4.63 -10.53
CA VAL A 39 27.34 -3.25 -10.11
C VAL A 39 26.72 -2.28 -11.11
N GLY A 40 25.70 -1.56 -10.67
CA GLY A 40 24.92 -0.68 -11.52
C GLY A 40 23.94 -1.40 -12.45
N ASN A 41 23.17 -0.60 -13.19
CA ASN A 41 22.28 -1.00 -14.28
C ASN A 41 22.50 -0.06 -15.47
N GLU A 42 22.84 -0.62 -16.64
CA GLU A 42 22.98 0.11 -17.91
C GLU A 42 23.83 1.39 -17.81
N VAL A 43 24.89 1.34 -17.00
CA VAL A 43 25.68 2.53 -16.61
C VAL A 43 26.20 3.30 -17.84
N LEU A 44 26.53 2.58 -18.92
CA LEU A 44 27.10 3.15 -20.14
C LEU A 44 26.04 3.69 -21.13
N SER A 45 24.75 3.55 -20.84
CA SER A 45 23.67 4.03 -21.72
C SER A 45 23.34 5.51 -21.44
N ASN A 46 23.56 6.00 -20.21
CA ASN A 46 23.34 7.40 -19.85
C ASN A 46 24.54 8.30 -20.27
N LYS A 47 24.36 9.09 -21.33
CA LYS A 47 25.39 10.00 -21.86
C LYS A 47 25.56 11.29 -21.05
N ASP A 48 24.61 11.62 -20.18
CA ASP A 48 24.61 12.86 -19.39
C ASP A 48 25.45 12.73 -18.11
N ASP A 49 25.71 11.50 -17.65
CA ASP A 49 26.53 11.21 -16.46
C ASP A 49 27.76 10.35 -16.81
N GLN A 50 28.65 10.92 -17.62
CA GLN A 50 29.91 10.24 -17.99
C GLN A 50 30.85 10.06 -16.80
N GLY A 51 30.68 10.81 -15.71
CA GLY A 51 31.45 10.65 -14.48
C GLY A 51 31.27 9.24 -13.90
N LEU A 52 30.03 8.77 -13.86
CA LEU A 52 29.68 7.44 -13.37
C LEU A 52 30.33 6.31 -14.19
N TRP A 53 30.60 6.53 -15.48
CA TRP A 53 31.24 5.53 -16.34
C TRP A 53 32.66 5.21 -15.86
N TYR A 54 33.41 6.22 -15.40
CA TYR A 54 34.78 6.04 -14.91
C TYR A 54 34.85 5.37 -13.54
N ASP A 55 33.78 5.50 -12.74
CA ASP A 55 33.68 4.91 -11.40
C ASP A 55 33.29 3.43 -11.42
N LEU A 56 32.73 2.94 -12.53
CA LEU A 56 32.23 1.57 -12.66
C LEU A 56 33.30 0.51 -12.37
N ILE A 57 34.46 0.60 -13.04
CA ILE A 57 35.53 -0.40 -12.89
C ILE A 57 36.20 -0.36 -11.52
N PRO A 58 36.54 0.82 -10.96
CA PRO A 58 36.98 0.91 -9.56
C PRO A 58 35.97 0.30 -8.58
N ALA A 59 34.65 0.55 -8.75
CA ALA A 59 33.64 -0.05 -7.89
C ALA A 59 33.61 -1.58 -8.00
N MET A 60 33.65 -2.13 -9.22
CA MET A 60 33.71 -3.58 -9.46
C MET A 60 34.96 -4.21 -8.85
N ASN A 61 36.12 -3.56 -8.96
CA ASN A 61 37.36 -3.99 -8.31
C ASN A 61 37.24 -4.01 -6.79
N ASN A 62 36.69 -2.95 -6.18
CA ASN A 62 36.57 -2.87 -4.73
C ASN A 62 35.60 -3.93 -4.19
N ILE A 63 34.50 -4.21 -4.90
CA ILE A 63 33.59 -5.31 -4.55
C ILE A 63 34.29 -6.66 -4.69
N ARG A 64 35.10 -6.88 -5.75
CA ARG A 64 35.89 -8.12 -5.92
C ARG A 64 36.87 -8.32 -4.79
N ASN A 65 37.65 -7.29 -4.46
CA ASN A 65 38.58 -7.31 -3.35
C ASN A 65 37.90 -7.64 -2.02
N SER A 66 36.72 -7.05 -1.77
CA SER A 66 35.96 -7.32 -0.57
C SER A 66 35.50 -8.77 -0.48
N ILE A 67 34.97 -9.33 -1.57
CA ILE A 67 34.53 -10.72 -1.63
C ILE A 67 35.73 -11.68 -1.47
N ASP A 68 36.90 -11.35 -2.05
CA ASP A 68 38.13 -12.14 -1.90
C ASP A 68 38.65 -12.15 -0.45
N GLN A 69 38.50 -11.05 0.31
CA GLN A 69 38.88 -11.01 1.73
C GLN A 69 38.10 -12.03 2.58
N HIS A 70 36.93 -12.47 2.11
CA HIS A 70 36.13 -13.51 2.76
C HIS A 70 36.34 -14.92 2.18
N ASN A 71 37.34 -15.11 1.31
CA ASN A 71 37.65 -16.37 0.61
C ASN A 71 36.47 -16.91 -0.23
N ILE A 72 35.65 -16.01 -0.79
CA ILE A 72 34.48 -16.38 -1.60
C ILE A 72 34.83 -16.28 -3.09
N HIS A 73 35.13 -17.42 -3.74
CA HIS A 73 35.59 -17.42 -5.14
C HIS A 73 34.54 -17.84 -6.17
N ASN A 74 33.36 -18.28 -5.73
CA ASN A 74 32.27 -18.77 -6.56
C ASN A 74 31.30 -17.66 -7.02
N ILE A 75 31.34 -16.46 -6.43
CA ILE A 75 30.53 -15.31 -6.85
C ILE A 75 31.22 -14.57 -7.99
N LYS A 76 30.51 -14.37 -9.11
CA LYS A 76 31.00 -13.57 -10.25
C LYS A 76 30.51 -12.13 -10.15
N ILE A 77 31.36 -11.17 -10.52
CA ILE A 77 31.05 -9.74 -10.45
C ILE A 77 30.93 -9.21 -11.88
N GLY A 78 29.85 -8.52 -12.16
CA GLY A 78 29.55 -8.00 -13.50
C GLY A 78 28.75 -6.71 -13.41
N THR A 79 28.24 -6.27 -14.55
CA THR A 79 27.33 -5.13 -14.69
C THR A 79 26.51 -5.39 -15.96
N PRO A 80 25.19 -5.15 -15.94
CA PRO A 80 24.34 -5.37 -17.10
C PRO A 80 24.44 -4.19 -18.07
N PHE A 81 24.39 -4.50 -19.36
CA PHE A 81 24.45 -3.52 -20.43
C PHE A 81 23.25 -3.66 -21.37
N ALA A 82 22.65 -2.54 -21.77
CA ALA A 82 21.69 -2.51 -22.85
C ALA A 82 22.36 -2.71 -24.21
N MET A 83 21.63 -3.25 -25.19
CA MET A 83 22.11 -3.41 -26.57
C MET A 83 22.58 -2.11 -27.25
N ASP A 84 22.19 -0.95 -26.71
CA ASP A 84 22.61 0.37 -27.21
C ASP A 84 24.13 0.63 -27.10
N LEU A 85 24.86 -0.24 -26.39
CA LEU A 85 26.32 -0.23 -26.27
C LEU A 85 27.04 -0.48 -27.61
N LEU A 86 26.35 -1.04 -28.60
CA LEU A 86 26.87 -1.28 -29.95
C LEU A 86 26.47 -0.15 -30.91
N GLU A 87 27.43 0.33 -31.69
CA GLU A 87 27.18 1.25 -32.82
C GLU A 87 26.60 0.48 -34.02
N THR A 88 27.15 -0.71 -34.26
CA THR A 88 26.75 -1.59 -35.37
C THR A 88 26.38 -2.94 -34.79
N THR A 89 25.18 -3.41 -35.09
CA THR A 89 24.63 -4.70 -34.59
C THR A 89 24.36 -5.69 -35.72
N PHE A 90 24.27 -5.23 -36.97
CA PHE A 90 23.90 -6.05 -38.13
C PHE A 90 24.77 -5.74 -39.36
N PRO A 91 25.23 -6.76 -40.12
CA PRO A 91 25.19 -8.19 -39.77
C PRO A 91 25.98 -8.47 -38.48
N PRO A 92 25.69 -9.55 -37.72
CA PRO A 92 26.39 -9.85 -36.46
C PRO A 92 27.91 -9.77 -36.54
N SER A 93 28.52 -10.28 -37.62
CA SER A 93 29.96 -10.22 -37.87
C SER A 93 30.54 -8.80 -37.87
N SER A 94 29.72 -7.81 -38.19
CA SER A 94 30.08 -6.39 -38.21
C SER A 94 29.92 -5.72 -36.85
N GLY A 95 29.47 -6.45 -35.82
CA GLY A 95 29.33 -5.99 -34.45
C GLY A 95 30.47 -5.09 -33.99
N GLU A 96 30.17 -3.88 -33.51
CA GLU A 96 31.16 -2.92 -33.03
C GLU A 96 30.59 -2.04 -31.92
N PHE A 97 31.37 -1.85 -30.85
CA PHE A 97 31.00 -1.00 -29.72
C PHE A 97 30.96 0.48 -30.12
N ARG A 98 30.13 1.28 -29.45
CA ARG A 98 30.09 2.73 -29.66
C ARG A 98 31.46 3.38 -29.47
N LEU A 99 31.72 4.38 -30.31
CA LEU A 99 33.01 5.08 -30.34
C LEU A 99 33.27 5.90 -29.07
N ASP A 100 32.23 6.43 -28.42
CA ASP A 100 32.34 7.21 -27.18
C ASP A 100 32.90 6.36 -26.03
N ILE A 101 32.35 5.17 -25.81
CA ILE A 101 32.81 4.25 -24.77
C ILE A 101 34.21 3.72 -25.09
N SER A 102 34.47 3.42 -26.36
CA SER A 102 35.75 2.89 -26.83
C SER A 102 36.88 3.92 -26.70
N ARG A 103 36.64 5.18 -27.08
CA ARG A 103 37.62 6.28 -27.00
C ARG A 103 37.89 6.75 -25.58
N ASN A 104 36.90 6.67 -24.70
CA ASN A 104 37.06 7.05 -23.29
C ASN A 104 37.80 5.99 -22.45
N ASN A 105 38.34 4.93 -23.08
CA ASN A 105 39.18 3.90 -22.45
C ASN A 105 38.49 3.17 -21.27
N ILE A 106 37.16 3.02 -21.32
CA ILE A 106 36.36 2.34 -20.29
C ILE A 106 36.18 0.86 -20.63
N LEU A 107 35.94 0.58 -21.91
CA LEU A 107 35.66 -0.76 -22.42
C LEU A 107 36.83 -1.72 -22.26
N MET A 108 38.06 -1.29 -22.55
CA MET A 108 39.24 -2.16 -22.44
C MET A 108 39.50 -2.62 -20.99
N PRO A 109 39.52 -1.72 -19.97
CA PRO A 109 39.57 -2.13 -18.56
C PRO A 109 38.43 -3.07 -18.14
N LEU A 110 37.20 -2.79 -18.57
CA LEU A 110 36.04 -3.64 -18.31
C LEU A 110 36.25 -5.08 -18.83
N LEU A 111 36.57 -5.22 -20.12
CA LEU A 111 36.77 -6.53 -20.73
C LEU A 111 37.94 -7.30 -20.10
N ARG A 112 39.02 -6.58 -19.73
CA ARG A 112 40.14 -7.17 -18.97
C ARG A 112 39.69 -7.68 -17.60
N PHE A 113 38.89 -6.90 -16.87
CA PHE A 113 38.35 -7.31 -15.57
C PHE A 113 37.48 -8.58 -15.68
N LEU A 114 36.55 -8.61 -16.64
CA LEU A 114 35.68 -9.76 -16.86
C LEU A 114 36.47 -11.02 -17.25
N ASN A 115 37.48 -10.86 -18.11
CA ASN A 115 38.35 -11.96 -18.52
C ASN A 115 39.21 -12.49 -17.36
N TRP A 116 39.81 -11.59 -16.57
CA TRP A 116 40.63 -11.94 -15.39
C TRP A 116 39.82 -12.68 -14.32
N THR A 117 38.63 -12.19 -14.00
CA THR A 117 37.72 -12.79 -12.99
C THR A 117 36.94 -14.01 -13.51
N ARG A 118 37.05 -14.31 -14.81
CA ARG A 118 36.24 -15.31 -15.53
C ARG A 118 34.74 -15.09 -15.29
N SER A 119 34.34 -13.82 -15.22
CA SER A 119 32.95 -13.38 -15.10
C SER A 119 32.25 -13.39 -16.46
N TYR A 120 31.03 -12.88 -16.52
CA TYR A 120 30.21 -12.82 -17.72
C TYR A 120 30.05 -11.37 -18.19
N PHE A 121 29.92 -11.20 -19.50
CA PHE A 121 29.35 -9.99 -20.08
C PHE A 121 27.83 -10.11 -19.97
N PHE A 122 27.23 -9.36 -19.04
CA PHE A 122 25.78 -9.38 -18.79
C PHE A 122 25.08 -8.41 -19.74
N LEU A 123 24.06 -8.88 -20.43
CA LEU A 123 23.41 -8.14 -21.50
C LEU A 123 21.89 -8.16 -21.36
N ASP A 124 21.28 -7.01 -21.53
CA ASP A 124 19.84 -6.82 -21.57
C ASP A 124 19.43 -6.83 -23.05
N ALA A 125 18.87 -7.97 -23.47
CA ALA A 125 18.63 -8.28 -24.88
C ALA A 125 17.15 -8.57 -25.10
N TYR A 126 16.46 -7.61 -25.73
CA TYR A 126 15.02 -7.64 -25.95
C TYR A 126 14.68 -7.72 -27.45
N PRO A 127 14.47 -8.92 -28.02
CA PRO A 127 14.05 -9.10 -29.42
C PRO A 127 12.79 -8.31 -29.79
N TYR A 128 11.90 -8.07 -28.82
CA TYR A 128 10.69 -7.26 -28.99
C TYR A 128 11.00 -5.87 -29.60
N PHE A 129 11.94 -5.11 -29.03
CA PHE A 129 12.22 -3.75 -29.50
C PHE A 129 12.84 -3.74 -30.91
N SER A 130 13.76 -4.67 -31.20
CA SER A 130 14.34 -4.79 -32.54
C SER A 130 13.28 -5.13 -33.57
N TRP A 131 12.38 -6.07 -33.26
CA TRP A 131 11.28 -6.46 -34.13
C TRP A 131 10.25 -5.35 -34.32
N SER A 132 9.72 -4.76 -33.24
CA SER A 132 8.63 -3.79 -33.30
C SER A 132 9.01 -2.52 -34.08
N GLN A 133 10.28 -2.15 -34.05
CA GLN A 133 10.81 -1.03 -34.83
C GLN A 133 11.15 -1.39 -36.29
N ASN A 134 11.29 -2.67 -36.63
CA ASN A 134 11.76 -3.14 -37.95
C ASN A 134 10.90 -4.28 -38.54
N THR A 135 9.59 -4.25 -38.33
CA THR A 135 8.65 -5.32 -38.74
C THR A 135 8.64 -5.66 -40.23
N SER A 136 9.13 -4.76 -41.09
CA SER A 136 9.27 -5.01 -42.52
C SER A 136 10.47 -5.90 -42.89
N PHE A 137 11.47 -5.98 -42.01
CA PHE A 137 12.72 -6.72 -42.25
C PHE A 137 12.89 -7.92 -41.31
N ILE A 138 12.30 -7.85 -40.11
CA ILE A 138 12.36 -8.89 -39.10
C ILE A 138 10.97 -9.52 -38.98
N SER A 139 10.85 -10.82 -39.26
CA SER A 139 9.58 -11.51 -39.06
C SER A 139 9.30 -11.74 -37.58
N LEU A 140 8.03 -11.70 -37.20
CA LEU A 140 7.62 -11.95 -35.81
C LEU A 140 7.99 -13.37 -35.38
N ASP A 141 7.75 -14.36 -36.25
CA ASP A 141 8.09 -15.76 -35.98
C ASP A 141 9.58 -15.91 -35.63
N TYR A 142 10.47 -15.26 -36.39
CA TYR A 142 11.91 -15.29 -36.14
C TYR A 142 12.29 -14.64 -34.79
N ALA A 143 11.54 -13.62 -34.34
CA ALA A 143 11.71 -12.99 -33.03
C ALA A 143 11.15 -13.85 -31.88
N LEU A 144 10.14 -14.70 -32.14
CA LEU A 144 9.47 -15.56 -31.17
C LEU A 144 10.03 -17.00 -31.10
N PHE A 145 11.15 -17.28 -31.77
CA PHE A 145 11.71 -18.63 -31.94
C PHE A 145 10.77 -19.60 -32.69
N GLN A 146 10.00 -19.09 -33.64
CA GLN A 146 9.05 -19.84 -34.45
C GLN A 146 9.41 -19.82 -35.95
N GLY A 147 8.81 -20.76 -36.68
CA GLY A 147 8.93 -20.85 -38.14
C GLY A 147 10.23 -21.47 -38.64
N SER A 148 10.42 -21.42 -39.96
CA SER A 148 11.59 -21.97 -40.67
C SER A 148 12.49 -20.89 -41.27
N GLN A 149 12.26 -19.62 -40.91
CA GLN A 149 13.06 -18.49 -41.41
C GLN A 149 14.47 -18.58 -40.83
N THR A 150 15.49 -18.46 -41.67
CA THR A 150 16.88 -18.40 -41.24
C THR A 150 17.57 -17.20 -41.84
N TYR A 151 18.49 -16.60 -41.09
CA TYR A 151 19.40 -15.58 -41.59
C TYR A 151 20.82 -16.16 -41.69
N VAL A 152 21.48 -15.95 -42.83
CA VAL A 152 22.89 -16.33 -43.02
C VAL A 152 23.73 -15.06 -42.99
N ASP A 153 24.61 -14.96 -42.01
CA ASP A 153 25.56 -13.84 -41.94
C ASP A 153 26.59 -13.97 -43.09
N PRO A 154 26.70 -12.96 -43.97
CA PRO A 154 27.45 -13.08 -45.22
C PRO A 154 28.97 -13.11 -45.01
N VAL A 155 29.47 -12.73 -43.83
CA VAL A 155 30.91 -12.65 -43.55
C VAL A 155 31.36 -13.88 -42.75
N SER A 156 30.63 -14.22 -41.68
CA SER A 156 30.97 -15.37 -40.82
C SER A 156 30.44 -16.70 -41.36
N GLY A 157 29.40 -16.67 -42.20
CA GLY A 157 28.70 -17.86 -42.69
C GLY A 157 27.79 -18.52 -41.66
N TYR A 158 27.65 -17.94 -40.45
CA TYR A 158 26.76 -18.50 -39.43
C TYR A 158 25.29 -18.35 -39.81
N VAL A 159 24.53 -19.40 -39.51
CA VAL A 159 23.10 -19.49 -39.77
C VAL A 159 22.35 -19.30 -38.46
N TYR A 160 21.52 -18.27 -38.39
CA TYR A 160 20.69 -17.94 -37.26
C TYR A 160 19.24 -18.34 -37.53
N THR A 161 18.61 -18.97 -36.55
CA THR A 161 17.21 -19.43 -36.61
C THR A 161 16.27 -18.58 -35.74
N ASN A 162 16.83 -17.65 -34.96
CA ASN A 162 16.08 -16.73 -34.12
C ASN A 162 16.85 -15.41 -33.91
N LEU A 163 16.12 -14.35 -33.63
CA LEU A 163 16.67 -13.00 -33.46
C LEU A 163 17.57 -12.87 -32.22
N LEU A 164 17.25 -13.56 -31.12
CA LEU A 164 18.03 -13.44 -29.88
C LEU A 164 19.48 -13.89 -30.10
N ASP A 165 19.71 -15.07 -30.68
CA ASP A 165 21.06 -15.57 -30.94
C ASP A 165 21.86 -14.63 -31.86
N GLN A 166 21.18 -14.04 -32.84
CA GLN A 166 21.76 -13.06 -33.75
C GLN A 166 22.21 -11.79 -33.02
N MET A 167 21.38 -11.28 -32.10
CA MET A 167 21.72 -10.13 -31.25
C MET A 167 22.91 -10.45 -30.34
N LEU A 168 22.91 -11.62 -29.69
CA LEU A 168 24.00 -12.04 -28.80
C LEU A 168 25.33 -12.16 -29.54
N ASP A 169 25.33 -12.75 -30.74
CA ASP A 169 26.56 -12.94 -31.50
C ASP A 169 27.13 -11.62 -32.03
N SER A 170 26.30 -10.59 -32.25
CA SER A 170 26.82 -9.24 -32.57
C SER A 170 27.74 -8.69 -31.48
N VAL A 171 27.42 -8.94 -30.20
CA VAL A 171 28.27 -8.57 -29.05
C VAL A 171 29.49 -9.48 -28.98
N VAL A 172 29.36 -10.78 -29.29
CA VAL A 172 30.51 -11.70 -29.38
C VAL A 172 31.52 -11.22 -30.40
N PHE A 173 31.09 -10.87 -31.61
CA PHE A 173 31.99 -10.37 -32.66
C PHE A 173 32.62 -9.03 -32.28
N ALA A 174 31.86 -8.12 -31.66
CA ALA A 174 32.40 -6.86 -31.15
C ALA A 174 33.53 -7.09 -30.13
N MET A 175 33.36 -8.03 -29.19
CA MET A 175 34.42 -8.39 -28.22
C MET A 175 35.63 -9.06 -28.91
N GLN A 176 35.40 -9.91 -29.92
CA GLN A 176 36.47 -10.58 -30.66
C GLN A 176 37.35 -9.59 -31.43
N LYS A 177 36.78 -8.55 -32.03
CA LYS A 177 37.54 -7.48 -32.71
C LYS A 177 38.51 -6.76 -31.75
N LEU A 178 38.16 -6.70 -30.46
CA LEU A 178 39.01 -6.14 -29.41
C LEU A 178 39.97 -7.18 -28.76
N GLY A 179 40.00 -8.41 -29.28
CA GLY A 179 40.88 -9.49 -28.81
C GLY A 179 40.33 -10.32 -27.64
N PHE A 180 39.06 -10.15 -27.25
CA PHE A 180 38.46 -10.84 -26.11
C PHE A 180 37.60 -12.04 -26.52
N ASN A 181 38.26 -13.08 -27.03
CA ASN A 181 37.58 -14.25 -27.59
C ASN A 181 37.00 -15.21 -26.53
N ASN A 182 37.23 -15.03 -25.24
CA ASN A 182 36.88 -16.04 -24.22
C ASN A 182 35.91 -15.54 -23.14
N ILE A 183 35.47 -14.28 -23.23
CA ILE A 183 34.46 -13.75 -22.29
C ILE A 183 33.12 -14.41 -22.61
N ARG A 184 32.48 -14.97 -21.58
CA ARG A 184 31.18 -15.65 -21.71
C ARG A 184 30.04 -14.65 -21.59
N LEU A 185 28.92 -14.94 -22.24
CA LEU A 185 27.71 -14.14 -22.14
C LEU A 185 26.81 -14.63 -21.00
N ALA A 186 26.10 -13.70 -20.38
CA ALA A 186 24.90 -13.95 -19.60
C ALA A 186 23.83 -12.93 -20.04
N ILE A 187 22.58 -13.36 -20.14
CA ILE A 187 21.46 -12.46 -20.40
C ILE A 187 20.95 -11.99 -19.03
N ALA A 188 21.15 -10.71 -18.71
CA ALA A 188 20.67 -10.10 -17.47
C ALA A 188 19.18 -9.78 -17.53
N GLU A 189 18.67 -9.41 -18.71
CA GLU A 189 17.25 -9.24 -18.93
C GLU A 189 16.85 -9.62 -20.36
N THR A 190 15.72 -10.31 -20.49
CA THR A 190 15.04 -10.55 -21.77
C THR A 190 13.59 -10.94 -21.52
N GLY A 191 12.71 -10.72 -22.46
CA GLY A 191 11.30 -11.05 -22.31
C GLY A 191 10.49 -10.54 -23.49
N TRP A 192 9.17 -10.54 -23.32
CA TRP A 192 8.25 -9.97 -24.29
C TRP A 192 7.02 -9.42 -23.55
N PRO A 193 6.55 -8.21 -23.89
CA PRO A 193 5.47 -7.58 -23.15
C PRO A 193 4.13 -8.26 -23.41
N ASN A 194 3.38 -8.49 -22.34
CA ASN A 194 2.08 -9.16 -22.32
C ASN A 194 0.90 -8.20 -22.62
N GLY A 195 1.16 -6.90 -22.67
CA GLY A 195 0.20 -5.84 -22.93
C GLY A 195 0.91 -4.52 -23.24
N GLY A 196 0.16 -3.56 -23.76
CA GLY A 196 0.69 -2.25 -24.16
C GLY A 196 -0.40 -1.35 -24.72
N ASP A 197 0.01 -0.15 -25.13
CA ASP A 197 -0.82 0.82 -25.82
C ASP A 197 -1.19 0.34 -27.24
N TYR A 198 -2.16 0.98 -27.91
CA TYR A 198 -2.66 0.50 -29.21
C TYR A 198 -1.62 0.57 -30.33
N ASP A 199 -0.64 1.47 -30.22
CA ASP A 199 0.48 1.65 -31.13
C ASP A 199 1.69 0.77 -30.80
N GLU A 200 1.66 0.05 -29.68
CA GLU A 200 2.70 -0.91 -29.28
C GLU A 200 2.38 -2.31 -29.81
N ILE A 201 2.69 -2.50 -31.09
CA ILE A 201 2.37 -3.72 -31.82
C ILE A 201 3.05 -4.95 -31.21
N GLY A 202 2.34 -6.08 -31.22
CA GLY A 202 2.82 -7.37 -30.74
C GLY A 202 2.97 -7.48 -29.23
N ALA A 203 2.70 -6.43 -28.45
CA ALA A 203 2.60 -6.51 -27.00
C ALA A 203 1.26 -7.15 -26.60
N ASN A 204 1.28 -8.46 -26.35
CA ASN A 204 0.10 -9.24 -26.00
C ASN A 204 0.48 -10.55 -25.29
N ILE A 205 -0.48 -11.08 -24.53
CA ILE A 205 -0.27 -12.30 -23.72
C ILE A 205 0.15 -13.51 -24.56
N TYR A 206 -0.29 -13.61 -25.82
CA TYR A 206 0.00 -14.73 -26.70
C TYR A 206 1.49 -14.75 -27.09
N ASN A 207 2.01 -13.63 -27.58
CA ASN A 207 3.41 -13.49 -27.97
C ASN A 207 4.32 -13.57 -26.72
N ALA A 208 3.90 -12.99 -25.59
CA ALA A 208 4.64 -13.08 -24.34
C ALA A 208 4.83 -14.51 -23.86
N ALA A 209 3.73 -15.29 -23.82
CA ALA A 209 3.78 -16.71 -23.50
C ALA A 209 4.64 -17.49 -24.49
N THR A 210 4.49 -17.21 -25.79
CA THR A 210 5.23 -17.89 -26.86
C THR A 210 6.73 -17.67 -26.73
N TYR A 211 7.17 -16.42 -26.60
CA TYR A 211 8.57 -16.06 -26.46
C TYR A 211 9.19 -16.73 -25.22
N ASN A 212 8.57 -16.56 -24.05
CA ASN A 212 9.12 -17.05 -22.79
C ASN A 212 9.14 -18.58 -22.72
N ARG A 213 8.11 -19.28 -23.23
CA ARG A 213 8.10 -20.76 -23.30
C ARG A 213 9.20 -21.30 -24.21
N ASN A 214 9.39 -20.70 -25.38
CA ASN A 214 10.43 -21.12 -26.32
C ASN A 214 11.84 -20.79 -25.82
N LEU A 215 12.01 -19.63 -25.20
CA LEU A 215 13.26 -19.25 -24.54
C LEU A 215 13.62 -20.26 -23.46
N ILE A 216 12.69 -20.62 -22.57
CA ILE A 216 12.92 -21.59 -21.49
C ILE A 216 13.35 -22.94 -22.07
N ARG A 217 12.58 -23.51 -23.02
CA ARG A 217 12.93 -24.77 -23.68
C ARG A 217 14.34 -24.75 -24.27
N ARG A 218 14.70 -23.64 -24.89
CA ARG A 218 16.02 -23.43 -25.48
C ARG A 218 17.13 -23.41 -24.42
N ILE A 219 16.99 -22.64 -23.34
CA ILE A 219 18.06 -22.45 -22.35
C ILE A 219 18.23 -23.66 -21.40
N VAL A 220 17.17 -24.43 -21.15
CA VAL A 220 17.22 -25.63 -20.28
C VAL A 220 17.60 -26.91 -21.03
N SER A 221 17.70 -26.83 -22.36
CA SER A 221 18.09 -27.96 -23.21
C SER A 221 19.40 -28.60 -22.77
N LYS A 222 19.45 -29.94 -22.80
CA LYS A 222 20.64 -30.74 -22.49
C LYS A 222 20.94 -31.68 -23.68
N PRO A 223 22.12 -31.58 -24.33
CA PRO A 223 23.20 -30.62 -24.07
C PRO A 223 22.80 -29.18 -24.36
N ALA A 224 23.51 -28.21 -23.76
CA ALA A 224 23.27 -26.79 -24.01
C ALA A 224 23.49 -26.48 -25.50
N ILE A 225 22.60 -25.67 -26.09
CA ILE A 225 22.66 -25.38 -27.54
C ILE A 225 23.69 -24.28 -27.83
N GLY A 226 23.70 -23.20 -27.06
CA GLY A 226 24.53 -22.01 -27.31
C GLY A 226 24.14 -21.26 -28.60
N THR A 227 24.80 -20.15 -28.89
CA THR A 227 24.60 -19.41 -30.15
C THR A 227 25.44 -20.01 -31.29
N PRO A 228 25.17 -19.69 -32.56
CA PRO A 228 26.00 -20.14 -33.69
C PRO A 228 27.51 -19.84 -33.54
N ALA A 229 27.90 -18.68 -33.01
CA ALA A 229 29.31 -18.37 -32.74
C ALA A 229 29.87 -19.03 -31.47
N ARG A 230 29.01 -19.55 -30.58
CA ARG A 230 29.35 -20.18 -29.29
C ARG A 230 28.56 -21.49 -29.08
N PRO A 231 28.67 -22.47 -29.99
CA PRO A 231 27.87 -23.68 -29.92
C PRO A 231 28.22 -24.49 -28.67
N GLY A 232 27.22 -25.09 -28.03
CA GLY A 232 27.42 -25.95 -26.85
C GLY A 232 27.59 -25.22 -25.52
N LEU A 233 27.69 -23.88 -25.51
CA LEU A 233 27.88 -23.10 -24.28
C LEU A 233 26.55 -22.73 -23.63
N ALA A 234 26.43 -23.04 -22.34
CA ALA A 234 25.32 -22.58 -21.53
C ALA A 234 25.43 -21.06 -21.27
N ILE A 235 24.36 -20.34 -21.54
CA ILE A 235 24.23 -18.90 -21.32
C ILE A 235 23.26 -18.73 -20.15
N PRO A 236 23.70 -18.28 -18.97
CA PRO A 236 22.78 -17.94 -17.87
C PRO A 236 21.82 -16.86 -18.34
N THR A 237 20.52 -17.06 -18.10
CA THR A 237 19.47 -16.17 -18.59
C THR A 237 18.48 -15.82 -17.49
N PHE A 238 18.18 -14.53 -17.37
CA PHE A 238 17.16 -13.98 -16.49
C PHE A 238 16.03 -13.41 -17.35
N ILE A 239 14.78 -13.78 -17.01
CA ILE A 239 13.58 -13.32 -17.74
C ILE A 239 13.03 -12.09 -17.03
N PHE A 240 12.89 -11.00 -17.78
CA PHE A 240 12.26 -9.77 -17.35
C PHE A 240 10.77 -9.81 -17.74
N SER A 241 9.82 -9.70 -16.81
CA SER A 241 9.95 -9.55 -15.34
C SER A 241 9.10 -10.60 -14.61
N LEU A 242 9.31 -10.75 -13.30
CA LEU A 242 8.47 -11.64 -12.50
C LEU A 242 7.05 -11.08 -12.33
N TYR A 243 6.91 -9.76 -12.15
CA TYR A 243 5.64 -9.08 -11.95
C TYR A 243 5.46 -7.92 -12.93
N ASP A 244 4.23 -7.71 -13.39
CA ASP A 244 3.82 -6.46 -14.04
C ASP A 244 4.03 -5.30 -13.05
N GLU A 245 4.61 -4.20 -13.51
CA GLU A 245 4.89 -3.02 -12.70
C GLU A 245 3.90 -1.91 -13.07
N ASN A 246 2.69 -2.00 -12.54
CA ASN A 246 1.57 -1.12 -12.90
C ASN A 246 1.74 0.37 -12.56
N GLN A 247 2.85 0.75 -11.90
CA GLN A 247 3.21 2.13 -11.58
C GLN A 247 4.42 2.64 -12.37
N LYS A 248 4.96 1.84 -13.32
CA LYS A 248 6.07 2.27 -14.16
C LYS A 248 5.59 3.32 -15.16
N GLU A 249 6.26 4.47 -15.15
CA GLU A 249 6.05 5.55 -16.11
C GLU A 249 6.56 5.15 -17.50
N GLY A 250 6.11 5.87 -18.53
CA GLY A 250 6.49 5.59 -19.92
C GLY A 250 5.39 4.86 -20.72
N PRO A 251 5.75 4.30 -21.89
CA PRO A 251 4.81 3.59 -22.77
C PRO A 251 4.04 2.47 -22.06
N GLY A 252 2.87 2.08 -22.61
CA GLY A 252 2.06 0.94 -22.16
C GLY A 252 2.87 -0.29 -21.76
N THR A 253 3.78 -0.71 -22.64
CA THR A 253 4.59 -1.92 -22.46
C THR A 253 5.43 -1.91 -21.20
N GLU A 254 5.91 -0.76 -20.72
CA GLU A 254 6.73 -0.65 -19.51
C GLU A 254 6.05 -1.29 -18.28
N ARG A 255 4.71 -1.29 -18.25
CA ARG A 255 3.91 -1.83 -17.15
C ARG A 255 3.60 -3.33 -17.27
N HIS A 256 3.93 -3.95 -18.41
CA HIS A 256 3.37 -5.23 -18.85
C HIS A 256 4.42 -6.25 -19.30
N TRP A 257 5.50 -6.46 -18.53
CA TRP A 257 6.52 -7.49 -18.82
C TRP A 257 6.44 -8.72 -17.93
N GLY A 258 5.55 -8.70 -16.94
CA GLY A 258 5.42 -9.71 -15.91
C GLY A 258 4.96 -11.06 -16.43
N MET A 259 5.54 -12.12 -15.87
CA MET A 259 4.94 -13.46 -15.90
C MET A 259 3.75 -13.54 -14.93
N LEU A 260 3.71 -12.69 -13.91
CA LEU A 260 2.64 -12.58 -12.91
C LEU A 260 2.07 -11.15 -12.89
N ASN A 261 0.79 -11.04 -12.56
CA ASN A 261 0.16 -9.77 -12.16
C ASN A 261 0.73 -9.29 -10.80
N PRO A 262 0.57 -8.00 -10.43
CA PRO A 262 0.95 -7.50 -9.09
C PRO A 262 0.29 -8.25 -7.93
N ASN A 263 -0.86 -8.89 -8.19
CA ASN A 263 -1.59 -9.72 -7.22
C ASN A 263 -1.08 -11.17 -7.11
N GLY A 264 0.02 -11.52 -7.81
CA GLY A 264 0.63 -12.84 -7.81
C GLY A 264 -0.01 -13.89 -8.72
N ARG A 265 -1.09 -13.57 -9.44
CA ARG A 265 -1.71 -14.48 -10.40
C ARG A 265 -0.92 -14.54 -11.70
N PRO A 266 -0.75 -15.72 -12.33
CA PRO A 266 -0.05 -15.83 -13.60
C PRO A 266 -0.78 -15.06 -14.71
N MET A 267 0.00 -14.42 -15.59
CA MET A 267 -0.50 -13.80 -16.83
C MET A 267 -0.84 -14.85 -17.89
N TYR A 268 -0.05 -15.91 -17.91
CA TYR A 268 -0.20 -17.10 -18.76
C TYR A 268 0.53 -18.26 -18.08
N ASP A 269 0.14 -19.50 -18.41
CA ASP A 269 0.81 -20.67 -17.86
C ASP A 269 2.26 -20.76 -18.35
N ILE A 270 3.17 -21.09 -17.44
CA ILE A 270 4.60 -21.22 -17.73
C ILE A 270 5.20 -22.38 -16.95
N ASP A 271 6.02 -23.17 -17.61
CA ASP A 271 6.80 -24.26 -17.00
C ASP A 271 8.30 -23.95 -17.14
N LEU A 272 8.95 -23.63 -16.02
CA LEU A 272 10.38 -23.31 -15.98
C LEU A 272 11.28 -24.54 -16.16
N THR A 273 10.73 -25.77 -16.16
CA THR A 273 11.48 -26.98 -16.47
C THR A 273 11.62 -27.22 -17.97
N GLY A 274 10.77 -26.57 -18.78
CA GLY A 274 10.74 -26.70 -20.24
C GLY A 274 10.25 -28.06 -20.74
N GLN A 275 9.55 -28.83 -19.91
CA GLN A 275 9.10 -30.20 -20.22
C GLN A 275 7.66 -30.25 -20.71
N THR A 276 6.83 -29.27 -20.35
CA THR A 276 5.42 -29.22 -20.74
C THR A 276 5.24 -29.01 -22.26
N LEU A 277 4.40 -29.85 -22.86
CA LEU A 277 4.01 -29.77 -24.28
C LEU A 277 3.06 -28.58 -24.52
N ASP A 278 3.12 -27.99 -25.72
CA ASP A 278 2.26 -26.84 -26.06
C ASP A 278 0.77 -27.13 -25.92
N THR A 279 0.35 -28.38 -26.14
CA THR A 279 -1.05 -28.84 -26.03
C THR A 279 -1.56 -28.95 -24.59
N GLU A 280 -0.68 -28.90 -23.59
CA GLU A 280 -1.05 -29.00 -22.17
C GLU A 280 -1.31 -27.63 -21.54
N PHE A 281 -0.86 -26.54 -22.18
CA PHE A 281 -1.16 -25.19 -21.72
C PHE A 281 -2.57 -24.77 -22.12
N ILE A 282 -3.17 -23.88 -21.32
CA ILE A 282 -4.46 -23.27 -21.67
C ILE A 282 -4.32 -22.46 -22.97
N ASP A 283 -5.27 -22.66 -23.89
CA ASP A 283 -5.35 -21.90 -25.14
C ASP A 283 -5.51 -20.40 -24.85
N LEU A 284 -4.58 -19.61 -25.37
CA LEU A 284 -4.59 -18.16 -25.27
C LEU A 284 -5.30 -17.54 -26.48
N PRO A 285 -5.97 -16.38 -26.30
CA PRO A 285 -6.62 -15.69 -27.41
C PRO A 285 -5.58 -15.28 -28.46
N GLN A 286 -5.95 -15.45 -29.74
CA GLN A 286 -5.09 -15.09 -30.85
C GLN A 286 -4.81 -13.57 -30.86
N PRO A 287 -3.58 -13.15 -31.18
CA PRO A 287 -3.19 -11.75 -31.10
C PRO A 287 -3.88 -10.92 -32.18
N THR A 288 -4.41 -9.75 -31.80
CA THR A 288 -5.08 -8.81 -32.72
C THR A 288 -4.24 -7.58 -33.07
N ASN A 289 -3.07 -7.41 -32.44
CA ASN A 289 -2.21 -6.23 -32.56
C ASN A 289 -0.81 -6.54 -33.11
N ASN A 290 -0.60 -7.66 -33.82
CA ASN A 290 0.72 -8.01 -34.40
C ASN A 290 1.12 -7.12 -35.59
N GLY A 291 0.23 -6.23 -36.06
CA GLY A 291 0.52 -5.26 -37.11
C GLY A 291 0.09 -3.86 -36.71
N PRO A 292 0.61 -2.81 -37.38
CA PRO A 292 0.30 -1.42 -37.08
C PRO A 292 -1.20 -1.15 -37.06
N TYR A 293 -1.66 -0.42 -36.04
CA TYR A 293 -3.03 0.07 -36.02
C TYR A 293 -3.19 1.26 -36.97
N HIS A 294 -4.03 1.11 -38.00
CA HIS A 294 -4.25 2.13 -39.02
C HIS A 294 -5.46 3.05 -38.75
N GLY A 295 -6.13 2.91 -37.59
CA GLY A 295 -7.27 3.75 -37.22
C GLY A 295 -6.87 5.01 -36.46
N LYS A 296 -7.85 5.88 -36.16
CA LYS A 296 -7.65 7.00 -35.26
C LYS A 296 -7.63 6.51 -33.81
N LEU A 297 -6.77 7.13 -33.01
CA LEU A 297 -6.65 6.92 -31.57
C LEU A 297 -6.88 8.24 -30.85
N TRP A 298 -7.43 8.15 -29.65
CA TRP A 298 -7.66 9.27 -28.74
C TRP A 298 -7.08 8.95 -27.37
N CYS A 299 -6.73 9.98 -26.61
CA CYS A 299 -6.31 9.86 -25.23
C CYS A 299 -7.39 10.40 -24.30
N VAL A 300 -8.02 9.52 -23.52
CA VAL A 300 -9.24 9.83 -22.76
C VAL A 300 -9.07 9.50 -21.30
N VAL A 301 -9.83 10.19 -20.44
CA VAL A 301 -9.84 9.97 -19.00
C VAL A 301 -10.28 8.54 -18.69
N THR A 302 -9.54 7.84 -17.82
CA THR A 302 -9.96 6.52 -17.32
C THR A 302 -10.95 6.66 -16.16
N ASN A 303 -11.95 5.78 -16.10
CA ASN A 303 -13.01 5.83 -15.08
C ASN A 303 -12.56 5.30 -13.70
N ASP A 304 -11.40 4.67 -13.62
CA ASP A 304 -10.93 3.96 -12.42
C ASP A 304 -10.27 4.87 -11.36
N THR A 305 -9.98 6.13 -11.70
CA THR A 305 -9.23 7.07 -10.85
C THR A 305 -9.89 8.46 -10.79
N MET A 306 -11.17 8.53 -10.40
CA MET A 306 -11.87 9.82 -10.32
C MET A 306 -11.60 10.55 -9.00
N ASN A 307 -10.44 11.21 -8.93
CA ASN A 307 -10.23 12.37 -8.05
C ASN A 307 -10.29 13.64 -8.92
N GLU A 308 -11.34 14.45 -8.75
CA GLU A 308 -11.52 15.66 -9.55
C GLU A 308 -10.37 16.68 -9.38
N MET A 309 -9.67 16.69 -8.25
CA MET A 309 -8.51 17.58 -8.06
C MET A 309 -7.30 17.16 -8.90
N ASP A 310 -6.97 15.87 -8.94
CA ASP A 310 -5.83 15.37 -9.72
C ASP A 310 -6.11 15.52 -11.22
N LEU A 311 -7.36 15.26 -11.63
CA LEU A 311 -7.82 15.48 -13.00
C LEU A 311 -7.77 16.96 -13.41
N GLY A 312 -8.06 17.88 -12.48
CA GLY A 312 -7.94 19.32 -12.70
C GLY A 312 -6.50 19.78 -12.92
N GLN A 313 -5.55 19.26 -12.14
CA GLN A 313 -4.12 19.56 -12.31
C GLN A 313 -3.58 19.02 -13.64
N ALA A 314 -3.96 17.80 -14.01
CA ALA A 314 -3.56 17.20 -15.28
C ALA A 314 -4.18 17.95 -16.48
N LEU A 315 -5.43 18.39 -16.37
CA LEU A 315 -6.07 19.27 -17.36
C LEU A 315 -5.30 20.59 -17.49
N GLU A 316 -4.94 21.23 -16.38
CA GLU A 316 -4.16 22.47 -16.42
C GLU A 316 -2.80 22.24 -17.10
N PHE A 317 -2.10 21.15 -16.76
CA PHE A 317 -0.85 20.77 -17.41
C PHE A 317 -1.00 20.60 -18.92
N ALA A 318 -2.03 19.87 -19.36
CA ALA A 318 -2.31 19.67 -20.78
C ALA A 318 -2.59 21.00 -21.51
N CYS A 319 -3.19 21.97 -20.82
CA CYS A 319 -3.53 23.29 -21.35
C CYS A 319 -2.43 24.36 -21.20
N ARG A 320 -1.37 24.14 -20.41
CA ARG A 320 -0.30 25.13 -20.18
C ARG A 320 0.53 25.43 -21.43
N ARG A 321 0.67 24.46 -22.33
CA ARG A 321 1.33 24.65 -23.63
C ARG A 321 0.29 25.17 -24.62
N ASN A 322 0.43 26.43 -25.06
CA ASN A 322 -0.51 27.13 -25.95
C ASN A 322 -1.03 26.24 -27.11
N GLU A 323 -2.32 26.40 -27.47
CA GLU A 323 -3.06 25.78 -28.58
C GLU A 323 -3.72 24.41 -28.34
N THR A 324 -3.42 23.68 -27.26
CA THR A 324 -4.04 22.35 -26.99
C THR A 324 -5.47 22.44 -26.43
N CYS A 325 -5.84 23.59 -25.87
CA CYS A 325 -7.12 23.79 -25.18
C CYS A 325 -7.96 24.96 -25.74
N ASP A 326 -7.57 25.54 -26.88
CA ASP A 326 -8.26 26.70 -27.45
C ASP A 326 -9.74 26.41 -27.75
N ASP A 327 -10.03 25.21 -28.25
CA ASP A 327 -11.37 24.79 -28.65
C ASP A 327 -12.32 24.50 -27.47
N ILE A 328 -11.79 24.37 -26.24
CA ILE A 328 -12.58 24.23 -25.00
C ILE A 328 -12.74 25.55 -24.25
N SER A 329 -12.38 26.68 -24.85
CA SER A 329 -12.62 28.00 -24.27
C SER A 329 -14.07 28.49 -24.48
N PRO A 330 -14.62 29.36 -23.62
CA PRO A 330 -15.96 29.91 -23.79
C PRO A 330 -16.21 30.47 -25.20
N GLY A 331 -17.28 30.02 -25.85
CA GLY A 331 -17.66 30.43 -27.22
C GLY A 331 -17.03 29.63 -28.36
N LYS A 332 -16.21 28.61 -28.07
CA LYS A 332 -15.56 27.74 -29.06
C LYS A 332 -16.28 26.40 -29.25
N SER A 333 -15.86 25.66 -30.28
CA SER A 333 -16.60 24.51 -30.82
C SER A 333 -16.71 23.30 -29.88
N CYS A 334 -15.78 23.16 -28.93
CA CYS A 334 -15.70 22.04 -27.98
C CYS A 334 -15.90 22.47 -26.52
N TYR A 335 -16.41 23.70 -26.28
CA TYR A 335 -16.66 24.21 -24.93
C TYR A 335 -17.71 23.40 -24.14
N GLN A 336 -18.71 22.83 -24.83
CA GLN A 336 -19.83 22.13 -24.20
C GLN A 336 -19.72 20.59 -24.39
N PRO A 337 -20.08 19.78 -23.38
CA PRO A 337 -20.55 20.18 -22.04
C PRO A 337 -19.40 20.72 -21.17
N VAL A 338 -19.70 21.69 -20.31
CA VAL A 338 -18.73 22.21 -19.33
C VAL A 338 -18.62 21.23 -18.15
N SER A 339 -17.63 20.37 -18.20
CA SER A 339 -17.24 19.51 -17.07
C SER A 339 -15.75 19.23 -17.14
N ILE A 340 -15.14 18.98 -15.99
CA ILE A 340 -13.71 18.67 -15.89
C ILE A 340 -13.34 17.43 -16.73
N VAL A 341 -14.21 16.42 -16.77
CA VAL A 341 -14.01 15.19 -17.55
C VAL A 341 -14.11 15.43 -19.06
N SER A 342 -15.10 16.19 -19.52
CA SER A 342 -15.26 16.48 -20.96
C SER A 342 -14.13 17.37 -21.48
N HIS A 343 -13.69 18.35 -20.70
CA HIS A 343 -12.55 19.20 -21.04
C HIS A 343 -11.22 18.45 -20.97
N ALA A 344 -11.01 17.59 -19.97
CA ALA A 344 -9.85 16.72 -19.88
C ALA A 344 -9.77 15.72 -21.04
N ASN A 345 -10.87 15.10 -21.43
CA ASN A 345 -10.90 14.22 -22.61
C ASN A 345 -10.43 14.93 -23.89
N TYR A 346 -10.85 16.19 -24.09
CA TYR A 346 -10.38 16.99 -25.22
C TYR A 346 -8.91 17.36 -25.08
N ALA A 347 -8.53 17.93 -23.93
CA ALA A 347 -7.18 18.41 -23.67
C ALA A 347 -6.14 17.29 -23.76
N PHE A 348 -6.41 16.12 -23.17
CA PHE A 348 -5.52 14.96 -23.22
C PHE A 348 -5.37 14.43 -24.65
N SER A 349 -6.48 14.29 -25.37
CA SER A 349 -6.44 13.87 -26.77
C SER A 349 -5.70 14.86 -27.66
N SER A 350 -5.91 16.16 -27.49
CA SER A 350 -5.25 17.21 -28.28
C SER A 350 -3.77 17.32 -27.96
N TYR A 351 -3.41 17.24 -26.67
CA TYR A 351 -2.02 17.25 -26.21
C TYR A 351 -1.27 16.03 -26.76
N TRP A 352 -1.79 14.83 -26.53
CA TRP A 352 -1.14 13.59 -26.95
C TRP A 352 -1.02 13.51 -28.48
N ALA A 353 -2.06 13.88 -29.23
CA ALA A 353 -1.99 13.89 -30.69
C ALA A 353 -0.91 14.83 -31.24
N LYS A 354 -0.61 15.94 -30.54
CA LYS A 354 0.39 16.92 -30.96
C LYS A 354 1.82 16.50 -30.60
N TYR A 355 2.02 15.88 -29.43
CA TYR A 355 3.37 15.67 -28.88
C TYR A 355 3.81 14.21 -28.77
N ARG A 356 2.98 13.23 -29.17
CA ARG A 356 3.36 11.81 -29.12
C ARG A 356 4.58 11.46 -29.99
N GLU A 357 4.84 12.22 -31.06
CA GLU A 357 6.05 12.05 -31.88
C GLU A 357 7.32 12.53 -31.15
N ASP A 358 7.17 13.39 -30.14
CA ASP A 358 8.25 13.87 -29.26
C ASP A 358 8.41 12.99 -28.00
N GLY A 359 7.69 11.86 -27.91
CA GLY A 359 7.77 10.90 -26.80
C GLY A 359 6.74 11.07 -25.68
N GLU A 360 5.78 12.00 -25.81
CA GLU A 360 4.71 12.15 -24.80
C GLU A 360 3.73 10.96 -24.83
N THR A 361 3.34 10.46 -23.66
CA THR A 361 2.51 9.25 -23.51
C THR A 361 1.08 9.56 -23.10
N CYS A 362 0.14 8.69 -23.47
CA CYS A 362 -1.24 8.78 -23.01
C CYS A 362 -1.40 8.15 -21.61
N TYR A 363 -0.77 8.77 -20.60
CA TYR A 363 -0.77 8.27 -19.23
C TYR A 363 -1.32 9.29 -18.22
N PHE A 364 -0.87 10.54 -18.27
CA PHE A 364 -1.30 11.63 -17.38
C PHE A 364 -1.35 11.22 -15.90
N ASN A 365 -0.27 10.59 -15.41
CA ASN A 365 -0.17 10.07 -14.03
C ASN A 365 -1.26 9.02 -13.69
N GLY A 366 -1.59 8.17 -14.65
CA GLY A 366 -2.62 7.13 -14.53
C GLY A 366 -4.05 7.61 -14.75
N LEU A 367 -4.26 8.89 -15.12
CA LEU A 367 -5.58 9.48 -15.29
C LEU A 367 -6.13 9.30 -16.71
N ALA A 368 -5.33 8.83 -17.67
CA ALA A 368 -5.75 8.67 -19.05
C ALA A 368 -5.33 7.32 -19.65
N VAL A 369 -6.08 6.89 -20.67
CA VAL A 369 -5.81 5.68 -21.46
C VAL A 369 -6.11 5.95 -22.94
N GLN A 370 -5.44 5.21 -23.83
CA GLN A 370 -5.74 5.26 -25.24
C GLN A 370 -7.09 4.59 -25.55
N THR A 371 -7.81 5.11 -26.54
CA THR A 371 -9.02 4.49 -27.07
C THR A 371 -9.10 4.61 -28.58
N ASN A 372 -9.67 3.60 -29.22
CA ASN A 372 -10.04 3.63 -30.63
C ASN A 372 -11.50 4.08 -30.85
N VAL A 373 -12.20 4.45 -29.77
CA VAL A 373 -13.56 4.98 -29.81
C VAL A 373 -13.48 6.50 -29.80
N ASP A 374 -14.05 7.14 -30.81
CA ASP A 374 -14.14 8.60 -30.87
C ASP A 374 -14.94 9.12 -29.66
N PRO A 375 -14.32 9.88 -28.73
CA PRO A 375 -15.00 10.37 -27.53
C PRO A 375 -16.06 11.43 -27.84
N THR A 376 -16.18 11.88 -29.10
CA THR A 376 -17.16 12.87 -29.55
C THR A 376 -18.56 12.33 -29.80
N GLY A 377 -18.90 11.10 -29.39
CA GLY A 377 -20.18 10.43 -29.70
C GLY A 377 -21.46 11.22 -29.34
N ARG A 378 -21.44 12.10 -28.32
CA ARG A 378 -22.54 13.04 -28.03
C ARG A 378 -22.56 14.24 -28.99
N ALA A 379 -21.40 14.68 -29.45
CA ALA A 379 -21.19 15.81 -30.34
C ALA A 379 -21.46 15.49 -31.83
N GLU A 380 -21.44 14.23 -32.28
CA GLU A 380 -21.79 13.89 -33.68
C GLU A 380 -23.27 14.24 -34.02
N ILE A 381 -24.21 14.13 -33.08
CA ILE A 381 -25.62 14.54 -33.31
C ILE A 381 -25.74 16.07 -33.44
N PHE A 382 -24.84 16.83 -32.80
CA PHE A 382 -24.71 18.28 -32.94
C PHE A 382 -23.89 18.71 -34.18
N LYS A 383 -22.90 17.91 -34.61
CA LYS A 383 -22.05 18.17 -35.79
C LYS A 383 -22.72 17.73 -37.11
N ALA A 384 -23.60 16.73 -37.09
CA ALA A 384 -24.34 16.28 -38.28
C ALA A 384 -25.33 17.34 -38.79
N SER A 385 -25.71 18.32 -37.95
CA SER A 385 -26.40 19.53 -38.38
C SER A 385 -25.39 20.58 -38.85
N ARG A 386 -24.84 20.42 -40.06
CA ARG A 386 -23.99 21.45 -40.69
C ARG A 386 -24.79 22.75 -40.81
N ASN A 387 -24.55 23.74 -39.95
CA ASN A 387 -25.14 25.09 -39.94
C ASN A 387 -26.68 25.24 -40.03
N GLU A 388 -27.45 24.16 -40.09
CA GLU A 388 -28.91 24.17 -40.05
C GLU A 388 -29.44 23.68 -38.70
N SER A 389 -30.64 24.10 -38.35
CA SER A 389 -31.30 23.79 -37.08
C SER A 389 -31.38 22.28 -36.76
N ASN A 390 -31.07 21.87 -35.53
CA ASN A 390 -31.05 20.46 -35.09
C ASN A 390 -32.49 19.90 -34.97
N PRO A 391 -32.92 18.94 -35.81
CA PRO A 391 -34.29 18.44 -35.81
C PRO A 391 -34.64 17.55 -34.60
N CYS A 392 -33.70 17.27 -33.71
CA CYS A 392 -33.93 16.58 -32.44
C CYS A 392 -34.21 17.53 -31.26
N ALA A 393 -33.89 18.82 -31.37
CA ALA A 393 -34.03 19.79 -30.29
C ALA A 393 -35.46 20.36 -30.23
N LEU A 394 -36.00 20.53 -29.03
CA LEU A 394 -37.34 21.12 -28.84
C LEU A 394 -37.30 22.63 -29.07
N GLU A 395 -38.43 23.18 -29.56
CA GLU A 395 -38.60 24.61 -29.82
C GLU A 395 -38.63 25.41 -28.49
N GLY A 396 -37.74 26.40 -28.32
CA GLY A 396 -37.76 27.34 -27.18
C GLY A 396 -36.46 27.54 -26.35
N PHE A 397 -35.31 26.97 -26.73
CA PHE A 397 -34.02 27.11 -25.99
C PHE A 397 -32.81 27.37 -26.93
N GLU A 398 -31.64 27.76 -26.38
CA GLU A 398 -30.44 28.29 -27.08
C GLU A 398 -29.75 27.36 -28.11
N VAL A 399 -30.12 26.08 -28.20
CA VAL A 399 -29.72 25.21 -29.32
C VAL A 399 -30.64 25.53 -30.50
N LYS A 400 -30.12 25.91 -31.68
CA LYS A 400 -30.92 26.27 -32.88
C LYS A 400 -31.90 25.14 -33.27
N ALA A 401 -33.10 25.14 -32.72
CA ALA A 401 -34.19 24.23 -33.06
C ALA A 401 -34.88 24.70 -34.37
N PRO A 402 -35.48 23.80 -35.17
CA PRO A 402 -36.16 24.20 -36.39
C PRO A 402 -37.39 25.05 -36.06
N LYS A 403 -37.67 26.09 -36.86
CA LYS A 403 -38.88 26.93 -36.72
C LYS A 403 -40.22 26.18 -36.82
N LYS A 404 -40.19 24.90 -37.20
CA LYS A 404 -41.35 24.00 -37.30
C LYS A 404 -41.38 22.93 -36.18
N GLY A 405 -40.50 23.05 -35.18
CA GLY A 405 -40.31 22.07 -34.11
C GLY A 405 -39.47 20.86 -34.49
N SER A 406 -39.20 19.99 -33.51
CA SER A 406 -38.47 18.74 -33.68
C SER A 406 -39.20 17.75 -34.61
N SER A 407 -38.46 16.83 -35.22
CA SER A 407 -38.98 15.83 -36.16
C SER A 407 -38.45 14.45 -35.82
N LEU A 408 -39.34 13.58 -35.34
CA LEU A 408 -39.01 12.18 -35.00
C LEU A 408 -38.28 11.45 -36.14
N LYS A 409 -38.77 11.59 -37.38
CA LYS A 409 -38.22 10.90 -38.55
C LYS A 409 -36.81 11.39 -38.88
N LYS A 410 -36.59 12.71 -38.87
CA LYS A 410 -35.27 13.30 -39.14
C LYS A 410 -34.30 12.99 -38.00
N CYS A 411 -34.76 13.10 -36.75
CA CYS A 411 -33.96 12.80 -35.57
C CYS A 411 -33.51 11.33 -35.56
N ARG A 412 -34.42 10.38 -35.78
CA ARG A 412 -34.07 8.95 -35.84
C ARG A 412 -33.09 8.64 -36.98
N ASN A 413 -33.23 9.29 -38.13
CA ASN A 413 -32.27 9.12 -39.22
C ASN A 413 -30.86 9.60 -38.83
N LEU A 414 -30.76 10.76 -38.17
CA LEU A 414 -29.49 11.26 -37.64
C LEU A 414 -28.90 10.32 -36.58
N THR A 415 -29.73 9.83 -35.65
CA THR A 415 -29.30 8.85 -34.65
C THR A 415 -28.77 7.56 -35.28
N ARG A 416 -29.44 7.03 -36.31
CA ARG A 416 -28.97 5.85 -37.05
C ARG A 416 -27.63 6.10 -37.75
N GLN A 417 -27.44 7.31 -38.29
CA GLN A 417 -26.17 7.71 -38.90
C GLN A 417 -25.05 7.81 -37.85
N ALA A 418 -25.32 8.45 -36.70
CA ALA A 418 -24.38 8.58 -35.58
C ALA A 418 -24.00 7.21 -34.99
N LEU A 419 -24.97 6.29 -34.88
CA LEU A 419 -24.69 4.91 -34.47
C LEU A 419 -23.93 4.10 -35.54
N ARG A 420 -23.81 4.59 -36.78
CA ARG A 420 -23.15 3.88 -37.89
C ARG A 420 -23.68 2.46 -38.07
N ILE A 421 -24.99 2.29 -38.01
CA ILE A 421 -25.66 0.97 -38.10
C ILE A 421 -25.45 0.23 -39.43
N LYS A 422 -24.89 0.90 -40.44
CA LYS A 422 -24.54 0.34 -41.75
C LYS A 422 -23.05 0.04 -41.90
N ALA A 423 -22.27 0.15 -40.83
CA ALA A 423 -20.85 -0.16 -40.84
C ALA A 423 -20.62 -1.63 -41.27
N GLN A 424 -19.54 -1.86 -42.02
CA GLN A 424 -19.24 -3.17 -42.59
C GLN A 424 -18.91 -4.17 -41.48
N CYS A 425 -19.67 -5.27 -41.42
CA CYS A 425 -19.53 -6.29 -40.38
C CYS A 425 -18.55 -7.36 -40.85
N LYS A 426 -17.39 -7.49 -40.18
CA LYS A 426 -16.36 -8.50 -40.50
C LYS A 426 -16.75 -9.91 -40.03
N ASN A 427 -17.65 -10.03 -39.05
CA ASN A 427 -18.13 -11.29 -38.46
C ASN A 427 -19.58 -11.57 -38.91
N LYS A 428 -20.16 -12.75 -38.60
CA LYS A 428 -21.62 -12.94 -38.74
C LYS A 428 -22.32 -12.30 -37.53
N ASN A 429 -23.31 -11.42 -37.77
CA ASN A 429 -24.12 -10.68 -36.78
C ASN A 429 -23.36 -9.63 -35.94
N CYS A 430 -23.37 -8.36 -36.39
CA CYS A 430 -22.81 -7.21 -35.66
C CYS A 430 -23.94 -6.27 -35.18
N THR A 431 -23.66 -5.50 -34.13
CA THR A 431 -24.42 -4.33 -33.70
C THR A 431 -24.02 -3.09 -34.52
N PHE A 432 -24.37 -1.92 -33.99
CA PHE A 432 -23.90 -0.63 -34.47
C PHE A 432 -22.35 -0.52 -34.52
N ASN A 433 -21.84 0.33 -35.40
CA ASN A 433 -20.40 0.54 -35.67
C ASN A 433 -19.60 -0.72 -36.08
N GLY A 434 -20.26 -1.79 -36.56
CA GLY A 434 -19.58 -2.99 -37.06
C GLY A 434 -19.02 -3.89 -35.95
N VAL A 435 -19.43 -3.67 -34.70
CA VAL A 435 -19.00 -4.42 -33.52
C VAL A 435 -19.77 -5.73 -33.43
N TRP A 436 -19.10 -6.85 -33.17
CA TRP A 436 -19.76 -8.16 -33.08
C TRP A 436 -20.73 -8.22 -31.88
N ASN A 437 -21.93 -8.76 -32.09
CA ASN A 437 -23.02 -8.72 -31.10
C ASN A 437 -23.06 -9.93 -30.14
N GLY A 438 -22.00 -10.74 -30.11
CA GLY A 438 -21.95 -11.96 -29.30
C GLY A 438 -22.73 -13.16 -29.87
N GLY A 439 -23.14 -13.11 -31.15
CA GLY A 439 -23.72 -14.27 -31.86
C GLY A 439 -25.21 -14.54 -31.62
N GLY A 440 -25.87 -13.84 -30.70
CA GLY A 440 -27.33 -13.87 -30.55
C GLY A 440 -27.92 -15.14 -29.91
N GLY A 441 -27.15 -15.87 -29.11
CA GLY A 441 -27.58 -17.12 -28.47
C GLY A 441 -28.56 -16.94 -27.29
N ASP A 442 -28.94 -18.07 -26.67
CA ASP A 442 -29.95 -18.13 -25.59
C ASP A 442 -29.67 -17.23 -24.38
N GLY A 443 -28.41 -16.83 -24.17
CA GLY A 443 -28.01 -15.85 -23.16
C GLY A 443 -28.60 -14.45 -23.37
N GLN A 444 -29.10 -14.13 -24.57
CA GLN A 444 -29.81 -12.88 -24.84
C GLN A 444 -31.32 -12.99 -24.63
N LYS A 445 -31.85 -14.13 -24.16
CA LYS A 445 -33.29 -14.34 -23.94
C LYS A 445 -33.87 -13.33 -22.94
N THR A 446 -33.12 -13.02 -21.88
CA THR A 446 -33.48 -12.04 -20.86
C THR A 446 -32.52 -10.86 -20.93
N ILE A 447 -33.03 -9.63 -21.02
CA ILE A 447 -32.22 -8.42 -21.17
C ILE A 447 -32.60 -7.42 -20.09
N HIS A 448 -31.58 -6.95 -19.35
CA HIS A 448 -31.72 -5.93 -18.32
C HIS A 448 -31.07 -4.63 -18.79
N ALA A 449 -31.81 -3.53 -18.72
CA ALA A 449 -31.35 -2.19 -19.09
C ALA A 449 -31.45 -1.25 -17.89
N SER A 450 -30.32 -0.69 -17.44
CA SER A 450 -30.28 0.10 -16.20
C SER A 450 -30.04 1.60 -16.41
N SER A 451 -29.98 2.34 -15.30
CA SER A 451 -29.54 3.74 -15.26
C SER A 451 -30.38 4.65 -16.16
N PHE A 452 -29.81 5.18 -17.24
CA PHE A 452 -30.46 6.20 -18.07
C PHE A 452 -31.74 5.70 -18.76
N PHE A 453 -31.83 4.40 -19.07
CA PHE A 453 -33.06 3.78 -19.59
C PHE A 453 -34.20 3.84 -18.55
N TYR A 454 -33.87 3.64 -17.27
CA TYR A 454 -34.81 3.77 -16.17
C TYR A 454 -35.16 5.24 -15.90
N TYR A 455 -34.17 6.13 -15.79
CA TYR A 455 -34.41 7.54 -15.44
C TYR A 455 -35.17 8.32 -16.52
N ILE A 456 -34.89 8.09 -17.81
CA ILE A 456 -35.68 8.71 -18.88
C ILE A 456 -37.05 8.05 -18.99
N GLY A 457 -37.12 6.71 -18.88
CA GLY A 457 -38.39 5.98 -18.88
C GLY A 457 -39.34 6.44 -17.77
N ALA A 458 -38.81 6.76 -16.59
CA ALA A 458 -39.54 7.35 -15.47
C ALA A 458 -40.10 8.74 -15.78
N GLN A 459 -39.30 9.61 -16.40
CA GLN A 459 -39.70 10.97 -16.76
C GLN A 459 -40.87 11.00 -17.75
N VAL A 460 -40.99 9.97 -18.58
CA VAL A 460 -42.05 9.87 -19.61
C VAL A 460 -43.14 8.84 -19.30
N GLY A 461 -43.15 8.29 -18.07
CA GLY A 461 -44.19 7.35 -17.63
C GLY A 461 -44.15 5.97 -18.28
N ILE A 462 -43.03 5.56 -18.87
CA ILE A 462 -42.77 4.16 -19.27
C ILE A 462 -42.49 3.31 -18.03
N VAL A 463 -41.86 3.93 -17.03
CA VAL A 463 -41.53 3.34 -15.74
C VAL A 463 -42.37 4.04 -14.68
N ASP A 464 -43.12 3.28 -13.90
CA ASP A 464 -43.69 3.80 -12.66
C ASP A 464 -42.56 3.85 -11.62
N THR A 465 -42.22 5.06 -11.19
CA THR A 465 -41.11 5.33 -10.26
C THR A 465 -41.29 4.68 -8.89
N LYS A 466 -42.49 4.15 -8.59
CA LYS A 466 -42.76 3.34 -7.41
C LYS A 466 -42.08 1.98 -7.45
N PHE A 467 -41.72 1.47 -8.62
CA PHE A 467 -41.05 0.17 -8.79
C PHE A 467 -39.67 0.39 -9.42
N PRO A 468 -38.59 -0.17 -8.86
CA PRO A 468 -37.24 0.06 -9.36
C PRO A 468 -36.86 -0.94 -10.43
N SER A 469 -37.76 -1.83 -10.83
CA SER A 469 -37.57 -2.63 -12.02
C SER A 469 -38.93 -2.87 -12.62
N VAL A 470 -39.05 -2.58 -13.90
CA VAL A 470 -40.28 -2.79 -14.64
C VAL A 470 -39.97 -3.54 -15.92
N LEU A 471 -40.89 -4.41 -16.33
CA LEU A 471 -40.88 -4.91 -17.69
C LEU A 471 -41.31 -3.76 -18.59
N ALA A 472 -40.41 -3.36 -19.47
CA ALA A 472 -40.68 -2.42 -20.53
C ALA A 472 -40.41 -3.09 -21.88
N LYS A 473 -40.93 -2.49 -22.94
CA LYS A 473 -40.66 -2.87 -24.31
C LYS A 473 -39.98 -1.69 -25.00
N PRO A 474 -38.95 -1.92 -25.82
CA PRO A 474 -38.31 -0.83 -26.57
C PRO A 474 -39.32 0.06 -27.30
N ILE A 475 -40.42 -0.50 -27.84
CA ILE A 475 -41.48 0.25 -28.53
C ILE A 475 -42.10 1.38 -27.68
N GLN A 476 -42.12 1.26 -26.35
CA GLN A 476 -42.65 2.29 -25.47
C GLN A 476 -41.80 3.58 -25.52
N TYR A 477 -40.48 3.47 -25.66
CA TYR A 477 -39.58 4.61 -25.86
C TYR A 477 -39.86 5.32 -27.20
N LEU A 478 -40.15 4.56 -28.27
CA LEU A 478 -40.58 5.18 -29.54
C LEU A 478 -41.91 5.91 -29.41
N ASN A 479 -42.86 5.36 -28.64
CA ASN A 479 -44.17 5.98 -28.46
C ASN A 479 -44.07 7.28 -27.66
N ALA A 480 -43.27 7.30 -26.58
CA ALA A 480 -42.94 8.53 -25.87
C ALA A 480 -42.21 9.54 -26.77
N ALA A 481 -41.26 9.08 -27.60
CA ALA A 481 -40.56 9.93 -28.56
C ALA A 481 -41.52 10.60 -29.57
N LYS A 482 -42.53 9.88 -30.08
CA LYS A 482 -43.55 10.44 -31.01
C LYS A 482 -44.28 11.64 -30.41
N VAL A 483 -44.53 11.60 -29.11
CA VAL A 483 -45.22 12.65 -28.36
C VAL A 483 -44.23 13.78 -28.03
N ALA A 484 -43.08 13.46 -27.43
CA ALA A 484 -42.06 14.44 -27.07
C ALA A 484 -41.59 15.26 -28.27
N CYS A 485 -41.31 14.62 -29.41
CA CYS A 485 -40.84 15.32 -30.61
C CYS A 485 -41.90 16.21 -31.29
N LYS A 486 -43.16 16.19 -30.84
CA LYS A 486 -44.22 17.11 -31.31
C LYS A 486 -44.60 18.16 -30.26
N THR A 487 -44.01 18.10 -29.08
CA THR A 487 -44.33 18.96 -27.95
C THR A 487 -43.35 20.12 -27.90
N LYS A 488 -43.84 21.35 -27.71
CA LYS A 488 -42.97 22.52 -27.51
C LYS A 488 -42.29 22.44 -26.15
N ALA A 489 -41.10 22.99 -26.00
CA ALA A 489 -40.36 22.91 -24.73
C ALA A 489 -41.16 23.47 -23.53
N THR A 490 -41.95 24.53 -23.77
CA THR A 490 -42.85 25.13 -22.78
C THR A 490 -43.94 24.19 -22.28
N ASP A 491 -44.35 23.23 -23.12
CA ASP A 491 -45.51 22.38 -22.88
C ASP A 491 -45.10 20.97 -22.42
N VAL A 492 -43.79 20.65 -22.44
CA VAL A 492 -43.25 19.35 -22.03
C VAL A 492 -43.65 19.00 -20.62
N LYS A 493 -43.60 19.94 -19.66
CA LYS A 493 -44.02 19.66 -18.28
C LYS A 493 -45.53 19.44 -18.12
N SER A 494 -46.34 19.88 -19.08
CA SER A 494 -47.77 19.55 -19.09
C SER A 494 -48.02 18.11 -19.55
N VAL A 495 -47.25 17.66 -20.54
CA VAL A 495 -47.39 16.31 -21.15
C VAL A 495 -46.61 15.24 -20.39
N PHE A 496 -45.44 15.58 -19.87
CA PHE A 496 -44.53 14.73 -19.10
C PHE A 496 -44.13 15.43 -17.80
N PRO A 497 -45.03 15.47 -16.79
CA PRO A 497 -44.85 16.27 -15.58
C PRO A 497 -43.61 15.93 -14.77
N GLN A 498 -43.08 14.71 -14.92
CA GLN A 498 -41.91 14.22 -14.20
C GLN A 498 -40.58 14.59 -14.87
N THR A 499 -40.59 15.27 -16.02
CA THR A 499 -39.37 15.66 -16.75
C THR A 499 -38.63 16.79 -16.02
N GLN A 500 -37.33 16.58 -15.76
CA GLN A 500 -36.47 17.59 -15.13
C GLN A 500 -36.16 18.74 -16.09
N ASP A 501 -36.07 19.98 -15.58
CA ASP A 501 -35.86 21.20 -16.40
C ASP A 501 -34.68 21.10 -17.37
N LYS A 502 -33.55 20.56 -16.90
CA LYS A 502 -32.34 20.36 -17.73
C LYS A 502 -32.52 19.37 -18.89
N ASN A 503 -33.49 18.45 -18.79
CA ASN A 503 -33.75 17.42 -19.79
C ASN A 503 -34.84 17.84 -20.79
N VAL A 504 -35.65 18.85 -20.45
CA VAL A 504 -36.74 19.34 -21.31
C VAL A 504 -36.27 19.61 -22.75
N PRO A 505 -35.15 20.32 -23.01
CA PRO A 505 -34.74 20.61 -24.39
C PRO A 505 -34.34 19.38 -25.22
N TYR A 506 -33.96 18.29 -24.55
CA TYR A 506 -33.34 17.10 -25.14
C TYR A 506 -34.25 15.87 -25.13
N LEU A 507 -35.44 15.96 -24.53
CA LEU A 507 -36.31 14.82 -24.30
C LEU A 507 -36.66 14.05 -25.59
N CYS A 508 -36.93 14.75 -26.70
CA CYS A 508 -37.12 14.12 -28.00
C CYS A 508 -35.88 13.35 -28.46
N MET A 509 -34.69 13.95 -28.32
CA MET A 509 -33.42 13.35 -28.70
C MET A 509 -33.12 12.08 -27.89
N ASP A 510 -33.26 12.15 -26.57
CA ASP A 510 -32.95 11.05 -25.64
C ASP A 510 -33.83 9.83 -25.89
N LEU A 511 -35.15 10.04 -26.07
CA LEU A 511 -36.09 8.94 -26.33
C LEU A 511 -35.87 8.31 -27.71
N VAL A 512 -35.58 9.13 -28.73
CA VAL A 512 -35.22 8.63 -30.06
C VAL A 512 -33.93 7.85 -30.00
N TYR A 513 -32.92 8.34 -29.27
CA TYR A 513 -31.65 7.67 -29.09
C TYR A 513 -31.80 6.31 -28.41
N GLN A 514 -32.49 6.26 -27.26
CA GLN A 514 -32.72 5.03 -26.51
C GLN A 514 -33.44 3.97 -27.34
N TYR A 515 -34.52 4.35 -28.03
CA TYR A 515 -35.22 3.42 -28.91
C TYR A 515 -34.35 2.92 -30.06
N THR A 516 -33.66 3.83 -30.74
CA THR A 516 -32.83 3.49 -31.91
C THR A 516 -31.66 2.62 -31.49
N LEU A 517 -31.06 2.87 -30.34
CA LEU A 517 -29.98 2.06 -29.80
C LEU A 517 -30.45 0.63 -29.47
N LEU A 518 -31.59 0.48 -28.79
CA LEU A 518 -32.16 -0.84 -28.45
C LEU A 518 -32.52 -1.65 -29.71
N VAL A 519 -33.25 -1.03 -30.65
CA VAL A 519 -33.82 -1.77 -31.78
C VAL A 519 -32.88 -1.81 -32.98
N ASP A 520 -32.36 -0.66 -33.40
CA ASP A 520 -31.52 -0.56 -34.60
C ASP A 520 -30.04 -0.80 -34.29
N GLY A 521 -29.59 -0.55 -33.05
CA GLY A 521 -28.22 -0.78 -32.63
C GLY A 521 -27.96 -2.19 -32.13
N PHE A 522 -28.67 -2.61 -31.08
CA PHE A 522 -28.56 -3.94 -30.48
C PHE A 522 -29.41 -5.01 -31.20
N GLY A 523 -30.25 -4.62 -32.15
CA GLY A 523 -31.05 -5.57 -32.93
C GLY A 523 -32.22 -6.18 -32.16
N LEU A 524 -32.65 -5.56 -31.05
CA LEU A 524 -33.75 -6.11 -30.24
C LEU A 524 -35.08 -6.00 -30.98
N ASN A 525 -35.89 -7.05 -30.88
CA ASN A 525 -37.29 -6.98 -31.30
C ASN A 525 -37.99 -5.87 -30.49
N PRO A 526 -38.62 -4.86 -31.13
CA PRO A 526 -39.23 -3.74 -30.44
C PRO A 526 -40.34 -4.12 -29.44
N TYR A 527 -40.91 -5.32 -29.59
CA TYR A 527 -41.96 -5.85 -28.73
C TYR A 527 -41.43 -6.84 -27.67
N LYS A 528 -40.13 -7.12 -27.66
CA LYS A 528 -39.50 -7.97 -26.65
C LYS A 528 -39.55 -7.29 -25.28
N ASP A 529 -39.86 -8.08 -24.27
CA ASP A 529 -39.74 -7.65 -22.88
C ASP A 529 -38.28 -7.49 -22.49
N ILE A 530 -37.96 -6.30 -22.00
CA ILE A 530 -36.70 -5.96 -21.36
C ILE A 530 -37.01 -5.54 -19.92
N THR A 531 -36.16 -5.92 -18.99
CA THR A 531 -36.29 -5.46 -17.60
C THR A 531 -35.53 -4.14 -17.47
N VAL A 532 -36.24 -3.04 -17.27
CA VAL A 532 -35.64 -1.73 -17.06
C VAL A 532 -35.54 -1.49 -15.57
N MET A 533 -34.32 -1.33 -15.05
CA MET A 533 -34.07 -1.31 -13.60
C MET A 533 -33.34 -0.05 -13.11
N ASN A 534 -33.82 0.46 -12.00
CA ASN A 534 -33.21 1.49 -11.19
C ASN A 534 -31.98 0.92 -10.51
N LYS A 535 -31.00 1.79 -10.33
CA LYS A 535 -29.97 1.63 -9.32
C LYS A 535 -30.41 2.50 -8.15
N THR A 536 -30.58 1.91 -6.97
CA THR A 536 -30.83 2.71 -5.77
C THR A 536 -29.51 3.32 -5.33
N GLU A 537 -29.45 4.63 -5.37
CA GLU A 537 -28.37 5.42 -4.79
C GLU A 537 -28.93 6.30 -3.67
N PRO A 538 -28.16 6.55 -2.60
CA PRO A 538 -26.83 5.98 -2.34
C PRO A 538 -26.87 4.49 -1.93
N GLY A 539 -25.69 3.85 -1.84
CA GLY A 539 -25.59 2.45 -1.36
C GLY A 539 -26.06 2.30 0.09
N LEU A 540 -26.26 1.06 0.55
CA LEU A 540 -26.77 0.75 1.90
C LEU A 540 -26.00 1.46 3.02
N SER A 541 -24.70 1.68 2.83
CA SER A 541 -23.81 2.39 3.75
C SER A 541 -24.24 3.84 4.04
N SER A 542 -25.02 4.46 3.14
CA SER A 542 -25.54 5.81 3.35
C SER A 542 -26.83 5.86 4.17
N TYR A 543 -27.44 4.72 4.48
CA TYR A 543 -28.61 4.58 5.36
C TYR A 543 -28.24 3.93 6.70
N ALA A 544 -26.96 3.97 7.09
CA ALA A 544 -26.43 3.23 8.22
C ALA A 544 -27.14 3.51 9.57
N GLU A 545 -27.82 4.65 9.66
CA GLU A 545 -28.60 5.18 10.79
C GLU A 545 -30.01 4.62 10.93
N ASP A 546 -30.56 4.16 9.81
CA ASP A 546 -31.96 3.79 9.69
C ASP A 546 -32.03 2.47 8.92
N PRO A 547 -31.78 1.33 9.61
CA PRO A 547 -31.81 0.01 9.01
C PRO A 547 -33.16 -0.31 8.36
N LYS A 548 -34.23 0.33 8.83
CA LYS A 548 -35.56 0.19 8.25
C LYS A 548 -35.63 0.90 6.91
N THR A 549 -35.12 2.12 6.81
CA THR A 549 -34.97 2.82 5.52
C THR A 549 -33.91 2.17 4.62
N ALA A 550 -32.87 1.53 5.17
CA ALA A 550 -31.91 0.72 4.41
C ALA A 550 -32.55 -0.55 3.84
N ALA A 551 -33.42 -1.22 4.60
CA ALA A 551 -34.21 -2.35 4.10
C ALA A 551 -35.28 -1.88 3.10
N ASN A 552 -35.95 -0.77 3.38
CA ASN A 552 -36.95 -0.16 2.50
C ASN A 552 -36.31 0.43 1.23
N SER A 553 -35.01 0.74 1.22
CA SER A 553 -34.30 1.14 0.00
C SER A 553 -34.04 -0.07 -0.90
N LEU A 554 -34.03 -1.29 -0.34
CA LEU A 554 -33.98 -2.55 -1.08
C LEU A 554 -35.36 -3.10 -1.45
N GLU A 555 -36.41 -2.71 -0.72
CA GLU A 555 -37.78 -3.15 -0.92
C GLU A 555 -38.29 -2.95 -2.35
N PRO A 556 -38.01 -1.80 -3.01
CA PRO A 556 -38.18 -1.67 -4.44
C PRO A 556 -37.57 -2.87 -5.20
N LEU A 557 -36.28 -3.18 -4.97
CA LEU A 557 -35.52 -4.16 -5.76
C LEU A 557 -36.03 -5.58 -5.46
N LEU A 558 -36.45 -5.82 -4.23
CA LEU A 558 -37.02 -7.07 -3.74
C LEU A 558 -38.42 -7.33 -4.32
N ASP A 559 -39.27 -6.31 -4.40
CA ASP A 559 -40.60 -6.42 -5.02
C ASP A 559 -40.50 -6.57 -6.54
N GLY A 560 -39.47 -5.96 -7.14
CA GLY A 560 -39.05 -6.25 -8.52
C GLY A 560 -38.69 -7.73 -8.73
N ALA A 561 -37.91 -8.32 -7.82
CA ALA A 561 -37.55 -9.73 -7.88
C ALA A 561 -38.78 -10.65 -7.69
N LYS A 562 -39.70 -10.33 -6.76
CA LYS A 562 -40.97 -11.06 -6.58
C LYS A 562 -41.89 -10.96 -7.81
N GLY A 563 -41.89 -9.84 -8.53
CA GLY A 563 -42.66 -9.66 -9.76
C GLY A 563 -42.14 -10.47 -10.95
N VAL A 564 -40.87 -10.90 -10.90
CA VAL A 564 -40.19 -11.66 -11.96
C VAL A 564 -40.18 -13.16 -11.70
N VAL A 565 -40.05 -13.58 -10.44
CA VAL A 565 -40.08 -15.00 -10.05
C VAL A 565 -41.54 -15.46 -9.93
N PRO A 566 -41.99 -16.48 -10.69
CA PRO A 566 -43.34 -17.02 -10.59
C PRO A 566 -43.68 -17.41 -9.14
N GLN A 567 -44.89 -17.10 -8.70
CA GLN A 567 -45.29 -17.19 -7.28
C GLN A 567 -45.03 -18.57 -6.65
N GLU A 568 -45.17 -19.64 -7.44
CA GLU A 568 -44.91 -21.04 -7.04
C GLU A 568 -43.42 -21.36 -6.83
N LEU A 569 -42.52 -20.62 -7.47
CA LEU A 569 -41.06 -20.79 -7.37
C LEU A 569 -40.42 -19.84 -6.36
N GLN A 570 -41.13 -18.80 -5.90
CA GLN A 570 -40.60 -17.82 -4.95
C GLN A 570 -40.13 -18.45 -3.64
N SER A 571 -40.84 -19.48 -3.14
CA SER A 571 -40.49 -20.18 -1.90
C SER A 571 -39.22 -21.02 -1.98
N GLN A 572 -38.76 -21.35 -3.20
CA GLN A 572 -37.60 -22.20 -3.47
C GLN A 572 -36.43 -21.41 -4.06
N THR A 573 -36.61 -20.12 -4.34
CA THR A 573 -35.60 -19.30 -5.02
C THR A 573 -34.73 -18.60 -3.97
N PRO A 574 -33.45 -19.00 -3.83
CA PRO A 574 -32.56 -18.36 -2.87
C PRO A 574 -32.20 -16.93 -3.32
N LEU A 575 -32.25 -15.98 -2.39
CA LEU A 575 -31.85 -14.59 -2.59
C LEU A 575 -30.60 -14.29 -1.76
N GLU A 576 -29.50 -13.93 -2.42
CA GLU A 576 -28.22 -13.65 -1.76
C GLU A 576 -27.54 -12.38 -2.28
N LEU A 577 -26.78 -11.71 -1.42
CA LEU A 577 -25.94 -10.54 -1.74
C LEU A 577 -24.63 -10.65 -0.94
N GLY A 578 -23.44 -10.69 -1.59
CA GLY A 578 -22.17 -10.67 -0.86
C GLY A 578 -20.87 -10.79 -1.68
N ALA A 579 -19.79 -10.20 -1.16
CA ALA A 579 -18.40 -10.46 -1.52
C ALA A 579 -17.62 -10.82 -0.23
N ALA A 580 -16.75 -11.84 -0.27
CA ALA A 580 -16.11 -12.41 0.93
C ALA A 580 -14.59 -12.18 0.95
N ILE A 581 -14.04 -11.57 2.02
CA ILE A 581 -12.60 -11.29 2.14
C ILE A 581 -11.74 -12.56 2.09
N ASN A 582 -12.21 -13.67 2.68
CA ASN A 582 -11.46 -14.92 2.69
C ASN A 582 -11.35 -15.56 1.30
N TYR A 583 -12.26 -15.22 0.38
CA TYR A 583 -12.14 -15.60 -1.03
C TYR A 583 -11.02 -14.80 -1.70
N LEU A 584 -11.00 -13.48 -1.48
CA LEU A 584 -9.98 -12.57 -2.03
C LEU A 584 -8.57 -12.90 -1.53
N LEU A 585 -8.45 -13.29 -0.26
CA LEU A 585 -7.19 -13.70 0.36
C LEU A 585 -6.79 -15.15 0.04
N GLY A 586 -7.60 -15.89 -0.73
CA GLY A 586 -7.35 -17.30 -1.06
C GLY A 586 -7.36 -18.23 0.16
N ASN A 587 -8.10 -17.87 1.22
CA ASN A 587 -8.18 -18.64 2.46
C ASN A 587 -9.43 -19.53 2.54
N LEU A 588 -10.42 -19.34 1.67
CA LEU A 588 -11.53 -20.30 1.53
C LEU A 588 -11.03 -21.66 1.04
N GLY A 589 -11.59 -22.73 1.60
CA GLY A 589 -11.14 -24.12 1.41
C GLY A 589 -10.00 -24.54 2.35
N LYS A 590 -9.33 -23.60 3.03
CA LYS A 590 -8.27 -23.90 4.03
C LYS A 590 -8.85 -24.11 5.43
N ASP A 591 -8.01 -24.54 6.38
CA ASP A 591 -8.41 -24.65 7.78
C ASP A 591 -8.91 -23.35 8.40
N TYR A 592 -9.86 -23.42 9.33
CA TYR A 592 -10.45 -22.24 9.97
C TYR A 592 -9.37 -21.37 10.64
N LYS A 593 -8.30 -22.01 11.13
CA LYS A 593 -7.11 -21.35 11.71
C LYS A 593 -6.35 -20.48 10.71
N SER A 594 -6.51 -20.74 9.42
CA SER A 594 -5.91 -19.98 8.32
C SER A 594 -6.84 -18.90 7.76
N THR A 595 -8.08 -18.81 8.25
CA THR A 595 -9.03 -17.76 7.83
C THR A 595 -8.74 -16.44 8.54
N THR A 596 -9.22 -15.36 7.94
CA THR A 596 -9.10 -14.00 8.46
C THR A 596 -10.44 -13.57 9.03
N ALA A 597 -10.43 -13.01 10.24
CA ALA A 597 -11.58 -12.35 10.86
C ALA A 597 -11.87 -11.01 10.19
N THR A 598 -13.13 -10.63 10.15
CA THR A 598 -13.57 -9.32 9.64
C THR A 598 -14.21 -8.50 10.73
N ILE A 599 -13.82 -7.24 10.81
CA ILE A 599 -14.53 -6.21 11.57
C ILE A 599 -14.96 -5.13 10.60
N ASP A 600 -16.26 -4.85 10.56
CA ASP A 600 -16.80 -3.80 9.70
C ASP A 600 -17.43 -2.71 10.54
N LEU A 601 -16.86 -1.50 10.53
CA LEU A 601 -17.39 -0.36 11.27
C LEU A 601 -18.20 0.51 10.32
N GLY A 602 -19.52 0.29 10.30
CA GLY A 602 -20.47 1.12 9.58
C GLY A 602 -20.88 2.37 10.37
N GLY A 603 -21.83 3.14 9.84
CA GLY A 603 -22.34 4.35 10.51
C GLY A 603 -23.17 4.05 11.77
N GLY A 604 -24.12 3.11 11.70
CA GLY A 604 -25.00 2.79 12.85
C GLY A 604 -24.72 1.48 13.59
N SER A 605 -23.88 0.60 13.02
CA SER A 605 -23.49 -0.65 13.68
C SER A 605 -22.05 -1.02 13.36
N VAL A 606 -21.49 -1.91 14.19
CA VAL A 606 -20.22 -2.58 13.92
C VAL A 606 -20.43 -4.08 13.91
N GLN A 607 -19.83 -4.78 12.95
CA GLN A 607 -19.90 -6.24 12.83
C GLN A 607 -18.57 -6.89 13.18
N MET A 608 -18.64 -8.09 13.76
CA MET A 608 -17.51 -8.99 13.93
C MET A 608 -17.90 -10.36 13.37
N ALA A 609 -17.07 -10.91 12.49
CA ALA A 609 -17.24 -12.26 12.00
C ALA A 609 -15.92 -13.01 11.88
N TYR A 610 -15.87 -14.25 12.37
CA TYR A 610 -14.69 -15.10 12.26
C TYR A 610 -15.02 -16.58 12.45
N ALA A 611 -14.18 -17.47 11.90
CA ALA A 611 -14.41 -18.89 11.99
C ALA A 611 -13.91 -19.45 13.35
N ILE A 612 -14.68 -20.35 13.95
CA ILE A 612 -14.41 -20.95 15.26
C ILE A 612 -14.32 -22.48 15.17
N SER A 613 -13.74 -23.09 16.21
CA SER A 613 -13.61 -24.55 16.26
C SER A 613 -14.96 -25.24 16.49
N ASN A 614 -15.04 -26.54 16.18
CA ASN A 614 -16.21 -27.37 16.47
C ASN A 614 -16.53 -27.42 17.98
N GLU A 615 -15.50 -27.37 18.84
CA GLU A 615 -15.67 -27.35 20.30
C GLU A 615 -16.30 -26.03 20.78
N GLN A 616 -15.86 -24.90 20.23
CA GLN A 616 -16.43 -23.59 20.55
C GLN A 616 -17.88 -23.49 20.05
N PHE A 617 -18.16 -24.04 18.86
CA PHE A 617 -19.52 -24.13 18.34
C PHE A 617 -20.44 -24.99 19.21
N ALA A 618 -19.99 -26.17 19.66
CA ALA A 618 -20.77 -27.05 20.54
C ALA A 618 -21.13 -26.40 21.89
N ASN A 619 -20.30 -25.46 22.36
CA ASN A 619 -20.50 -24.71 23.61
C ASN A 619 -21.06 -23.29 23.38
N ALA A 620 -21.49 -22.96 22.16
CA ALA A 620 -21.96 -21.62 21.85
C ALA A 620 -23.28 -21.32 22.59
N PRO A 621 -23.36 -20.22 23.38
CA PRO A 621 -24.61 -19.79 23.97
C PRO A 621 -25.58 -19.29 22.88
N LYS A 622 -26.87 -19.17 23.24
CA LYS A 622 -27.83 -18.40 22.44
C LYS A 622 -27.83 -16.95 22.91
N ASN A 623 -28.15 -16.01 22.02
CA ASN A 623 -28.29 -14.60 22.40
C ASN A 623 -29.57 -14.38 23.25
N GLU A 624 -29.79 -13.14 23.71
CA GLU A 624 -30.96 -12.81 24.55
C GLU A 624 -32.31 -13.00 23.84
N ASP A 625 -32.31 -12.97 22.50
CA ASP A 625 -33.47 -13.20 21.64
C ASP A 625 -33.63 -14.68 21.22
N GLY A 626 -32.73 -15.57 21.67
CA GLY A 626 -32.76 -17.01 21.38
C GLY A 626 -32.15 -17.41 20.02
N GLU A 627 -31.58 -16.48 19.26
CA GLU A 627 -30.89 -16.72 17.99
C GLU A 627 -29.45 -17.23 18.21
N PRO A 628 -28.91 -18.03 17.27
CA PRO A 628 -27.56 -18.55 17.34
C PRO A 628 -26.51 -17.47 16.99
N TYR A 629 -25.45 -17.37 17.79
CA TYR A 629 -24.27 -16.56 17.47
C TYR A 629 -23.41 -17.11 16.33
N VAL A 630 -23.66 -18.37 15.93
CA VAL A 630 -22.79 -19.11 15.02
C VAL A 630 -23.59 -19.62 13.83
N GLN A 631 -23.11 -19.35 12.63
CA GLN A 631 -23.68 -19.81 11.37
C GLN A 631 -22.77 -20.87 10.75
N GLN A 632 -23.34 -22.00 10.32
CA GLN A 632 -22.59 -23.01 9.57
C GLN A 632 -22.63 -22.69 8.07
N LYS A 633 -21.48 -22.76 7.40
CA LYS A 633 -21.35 -22.49 5.96
C LYS A 633 -20.42 -23.52 5.31
N HIS A 634 -20.84 -24.06 4.17
CA HIS A 634 -20.02 -24.94 3.34
C HIS A 634 -19.44 -24.15 2.17
N LEU A 635 -18.11 -23.99 2.12
CA LEU A 635 -17.43 -23.13 1.14
C LEU A 635 -16.17 -23.83 0.61
N MET A 636 -16.05 -23.93 -0.72
CA MET A 636 -14.92 -24.59 -1.42
C MET A 636 -14.57 -25.98 -0.86
N SER A 637 -15.59 -26.82 -0.66
CA SER A 637 -15.48 -28.20 -0.14
C SER A 637 -15.09 -28.31 1.35
N LYS A 638 -15.26 -27.25 2.14
CA LYS A 638 -14.99 -27.27 3.58
C LYS A 638 -16.10 -26.60 4.40
N ASP A 639 -16.41 -27.19 5.54
CA ASP A 639 -17.37 -26.65 6.51
C ASP A 639 -16.71 -25.67 7.47
N TYR A 640 -17.37 -24.53 7.70
CA TYR A 640 -16.97 -23.51 8.65
C TYR A 640 -18.10 -23.22 9.63
N ASN A 641 -17.76 -23.13 10.91
CA ASN A 641 -18.63 -22.53 11.93
C ASN A 641 -18.21 -21.07 12.09
N LEU A 642 -19.05 -20.13 11.67
CA LEU A 642 -18.75 -18.72 11.65
C LEU A 642 -19.45 -18.02 12.81
N TYR A 643 -18.70 -17.56 13.80
CA TYR A 643 -19.23 -16.58 14.76
C TYR A 643 -19.55 -15.30 14.00
N VAL A 644 -20.76 -14.78 14.18
CA VAL A 644 -21.20 -13.52 13.58
C VAL A 644 -22.00 -12.74 14.61
N HIS A 645 -21.63 -11.47 14.82
CA HIS A 645 -22.44 -10.57 15.61
C HIS A 645 -22.41 -9.14 15.08
N SER A 646 -23.55 -8.47 15.15
CA SER A 646 -23.74 -7.06 14.79
C SER A 646 -24.14 -6.27 16.04
N TYR A 647 -23.33 -5.27 16.39
CA TYR A 647 -23.56 -4.40 17.54
C TYR A 647 -24.29 -3.14 17.06
N LEU A 648 -25.61 -3.16 17.12
CA LEU A 648 -26.45 -2.01 16.74
C LEU A 648 -26.25 -0.85 17.73
N ASN A 649 -26.27 0.39 17.21
CA ASN A 649 -25.95 1.64 17.91
C ASN A 649 -24.47 1.84 18.25
N TYR A 650 -23.60 0.97 17.73
CA TYR A 650 -22.15 1.03 17.96
C TYR A 650 -21.34 1.23 16.67
N GLY A 651 -21.99 1.70 15.59
CA GLY A 651 -21.28 2.23 14.42
C GLY A 651 -20.60 3.57 14.71
N GLN A 652 -19.82 4.11 13.77
CA GLN A 652 -19.06 5.35 13.97
C GLN A 652 -19.95 6.54 14.36
N LEU A 653 -21.04 6.74 13.61
CA LEU A 653 -21.96 7.84 13.83
C LEU A 653 -22.81 7.57 15.08
N ALA A 654 -23.25 6.32 15.29
CA ALA A 654 -24.07 5.96 16.46
C ALA A 654 -23.29 6.07 17.76
N GLY A 655 -22.01 5.69 17.70
CA GLY A 655 -21.08 5.82 18.81
C GLY A 655 -20.96 7.26 19.28
N ARG A 656 -20.96 8.25 18.38
CA ARG A 656 -21.01 9.67 18.76
C ARG A 656 -22.28 9.98 19.55
N ALA A 657 -23.44 9.55 19.08
CA ALA A 657 -24.71 9.74 19.77
C ALA A 657 -24.72 9.09 21.17
N GLU A 658 -24.20 7.87 21.31
CA GLU A 658 -24.10 7.18 22.61
C GLU A 658 -23.12 7.89 23.57
N ILE A 659 -22.01 8.43 23.06
CA ILE A 659 -21.09 9.25 23.87
C ILE A 659 -21.76 10.55 24.32
N PHE A 660 -22.57 11.19 23.46
CA PHE A 660 -23.32 12.39 23.85
C PHE A 660 -24.40 12.09 24.90
N LYS A 661 -25.12 10.97 24.76
CA LYS A 661 -26.08 10.50 25.79
C LYS A 661 -25.40 10.28 27.14
N ALA A 662 -24.19 9.72 27.14
CA ALA A 662 -23.41 9.52 28.36
C ALA A 662 -23.00 10.85 29.04
N SER A 663 -22.94 11.96 28.30
CA SER A 663 -22.49 13.29 28.76
C SER A 663 -23.57 14.16 29.44
N ARG A 664 -24.82 13.68 29.58
CA ARG A 664 -25.92 14.32 30.33
C ARG A 664 -26.12 15.85 30.08
N ASN A 665 -26.07 16.29 28.82
CA ASN A 665 -26.35 17.68 28.36
C ASN A 665 -25.41 18.80 28.88
N GLU A 666 -24.24 18.48 29.42
CA GLU A 666 -23.19 19.46 29.76
C GLU A 666 -22.07 19.50 28.70
N SER A 667 -21.06 20.36 28.91
CA SER A 667 -19.91 20.47 28.00
C SER A 667 -19.24 19.11 27.78
N ASN A 668 -19.08 18.70 26.53
CA ASN A 668 -18.63 17.36 26.17
C ASN A 668 -17.11 17.34 25.93
N PRO A 669 -16.32 16.63 26.75
CA PRO A 669 -14.86 16.62 26.66
C PRO A 669 -14.30 15.85 25.46
N CYS A 670 -15.14 15.28 24.60
CA CYS A 670 -14.73 14.66 23.35
C CYS A 670 -14.83 15.61 22.14
N ALA A 671 -15.55 16.73 22.25
CA ALA A 671 -15.66 17.72 21.17
C ALA A 671 -14.49 18.70 21.21
N LEU A 672 -13.96 19.04 20.03
CA LEU A 672 -12.81 19.95 19.92
C LEU A 672 -13.15 21.38 20.39
N GLU A 673 -12.15 22.04 20.97
CA GLU A 673 -12.27 23.43 21.43
C GLU A 673 -12.75 24.36 20.31
N GLY A 674 -13.66 25.29 20.64
CA GLY A 674 -14.24 26.24 19.69
C GLY A 674 -15.53 25.75 19.01
N TYR A 675 -15.94 24.50 19.26
CA TYR A 675 -17.22 23.99 18.77
C TYR A 675 -18.38 24.23 19.75
N ASP A 676 -19.42 24.91 19.29
CA ASP A 676 -20.74 25.01 19.94
C ASP A 676 -21.80 24.83 18.84
N GLY A 677 -22.49 23.69 18.83
CA GLY A 677 -23.38 23.30 17.74
C GLY A 677 -24.25 22.11 18.09
N TYR A 678 -24.71 21.40 17.06
CA TYR A 678 -25.58 20.23 17.19
C TYR A 678 -25.05 19.08 16.34
N TYR A 679 -25.22 17.88 16.88
CA TYR A 679 -25.03 16.63 16.16
C TYR A 679 -26.39 15.96 16.01
N SER A 680 -26.83 15.70 14.77
CA SER A 680 -28.11 15.05 14.50
C SER A 680 -27.88 13.58 14.13
N TYR A 681 -28.55 12.67 14.83
CA TYR A 681 -28.45 11.23 14.62
C TYR A 681 -29.81 10.57 14.85
N GLY A 682 -30.28 9.75 13.91
CA GLY A 682 -31.57 9.05 14.04
C GLY A 682 -32.77 9.97 14.37
N GLY A 683 -32.78 11.19 13.84
CA GLY A 683 -33.84 12.20 14.10
C GLY A 683 -33.77 12.89 15.46
N VAL A 684 -32.70 12.69 16.23
CA VAL A 684 -32.45 13.36 17.52
C VAL A 684 -31.29 14.33 17.40
N ASP A 685 -31.49 15.56 17.84
CA ASP A 685 -30.46 16.60 17.90
C ASP A 685 -29.78 16.60 19.27
N TYR A 686 -28.50 16.24 19.30
CA TYR A 686 -27.64 16.31 20.47
C TYR A 686 -26.95 17.66 20.48
N LYS A 687 -27.20 18.47 21.50
CA LYS A 687 -26.44 19.72 21.68
C LYS A 687 -24.99 19.39 22.05
N VAL A 688 -24.04 19.91 21.29
CA VAL A 688 -22.61 19.66 21.49
C VAL A 688 -21.92 20.96 21.80
N LYS A 689 -21.37 21.05 23.01
CA LYS A 689 -20.58 22.21 23.43
C LYS A 689 -19.24 21.76 23.98
N ALA A 690 -18.16 22.22 23.38
CA ALA A 690 -16.82 21.92 23.88
C ALA A 690 -16.54 22.66 25.20
N PRO A 691 -15.78 22.07 26.14
CA PRO A 691 -15.30 22.76 27.33
C PRO A 691 -14.40 23.94 26.96
N LYS A 692 -14.37 24.99 27.80
CA LYS A 692 -13.48 26.15 27.62
C LYS A 692 -11.99 25.81 27.64
N LYS A 693 -11.61 24.65 28.19
CA LYS A 693 -10.23 24.13 28.22
C LYS A 693 -9.94 23.13 27.09
N GLY A 694 -10.86 23.03 26.11
CA GLY A 694 -10.80 22.07 25.02
C GLY A 694 -11.15 20.63 25.39
N SER A 695 -11.00 19.75 24.41
CA SER A 695 -11.20 18.31 24.55
C SER A 695 -10.17 17.68 25.51
N SER A 696 -10.50 16.52 26.09
CA SER A 696 -9.64 15.79 27.01
C SER A 696 -9.64 14.31 26.69
N LEU A 697 -8.49 13.81 26.26
CA LEU A 697 -8.30 12.40 25.91
C LEU A 697 -8.79 11.45 27.01
N LYS A 698 -8.39 11.69 28.26
CA LYS A 698 -8.74 10.84 29.43
C LYS A 698 -10.25 10.86 29.72
N LYS A 699 -10.85 12.06 29.77
CA LYS A 699 -12.29 12.19 30.05
C LYS A 699 -13.13 11.64 28.91
N CYS A 700 -12.71 11.88 27.67
CA CYS A 700 -13.39 11.35 26.50
C CYS A 700 -13.35 9.82 26.47
N ARG A 701 -12.17 9.21 26.64
CA ARG A 701 -12.05 7.74 26.71
C ARG A 701 -12.90 7.13 27.82
N ASN A 702 -13.02 7.78 28.97
CA ASN A 702 -13.90 7.31 30.05
C ASN A 702 -15.38 7.34 29.63
N LEU A 703 -15.83 8.40 28.97
CA LEU A 703 -17.20 8.49 28.43
C LEU A 703 -17.43 7.43 27.34
N THR A 704 -16.47 7.23 26.44
CA THR A 704 -16.52 6.19 25.42
C THR A 704 -16.66 4.79 26.03
N ARG A 705 -15.87 4.48 27.06
CA ARG A 705 -15.96 3.21 27.81
C ARG A 705 -17.33 3.04 28.47
N GLN A 706 -17.90 4.11 29.00
CA GLN A 706 -19.26 4.11 29.56
C GLN A 706 -20.32 3.87 28.47
N ALA A 707 -20.21 4.54 27.31
CA ALA A 707 -21.09 4.37 26.16
C ALA A 707 -21.07 2.93 25.63
N LEU A 708 -19.88 2.33 25.51
CA LEU A 708 -19.70 0.91 25.14
C LEU A 708 -20.22 -0.06 26.21
N ARG A 709 -20.47 0.39 27.44
CA ARG A 709 -20.90 -0.46 28.57
C ARG A 709 -19.96 -1.64 28.79
N ILE A 710 -18.66 -1.39 28.76
CA ILE A 710 -17.62 -2.42 28.95
C ILE A 710 -17.69 -3.13 30.32
N LYS A 711 -18.40 -2.55 31.30
CA LYS A 711 -18.61 -3.12 32.64
C LYS A 711 -19.95 -3.87 32.76
N ALA A 712 -20.70 -4.04 31.67
CA ALA A 712 -21.92 -4.82 31.68
C ALA A 712 -21.64 -6.24 32.17
N GLN A 713 -22.60 -6.82 32.90
CA GLN A 713 -22.46 -8.17 33.43
C GLN A 713 -22.35 -9.19 32.29
N CYS A 714 -21.26 -9.94 32.27
CA CYS A 714 -21.07 -11.02 31.31
C CYS A 714 -21.73 -12.30 31.83
N LYS A 715 -22.79 -12.76 31.15
CA LYS A 715 -23.48 -14.02 31.47
C LYS A 715 -22.74 -15.26 30.94
N ASN A 716 -21.75 -15.07 30.08
CA ASN A 716 -20.97 -16.11 29.40
C ASN A 716 -19.53 -16.15 29.92
N LYS A 717 -18.72 -17.14 29.49
CA LYS A 717 -17.33 -17.28 29.95
C LYS A 717 -16.45 -16.06 29.63
N ASN A 718 -16.62 -15.47 28.45
CA ASN A 718 -15.96 -14.23 28.05
C ASN A 718 -16.93 -13.41 27.19
N CYS A 719 -16.96 -12.10 27.40
CA CYS A 719 -17.76 -11.16 26.62
C CYS A 719 -16.89 -10.06 26.05
N THR A 720 -17.37 -9.40 25.00
CA THR A 720 -16.83 -8.14 24.50
C THR A 720 -17.34 -7.01 25.40
N PHE A 721 -18.29 -6.22 24.91
CA PHE A 721 -18.93 -5.13 25.62
C PHE A 721 -20.45 -5.32 25.61
N ASN A 722 -21.15 -4.58 26.48
CA ASN A 722 -22.61 -4.73 26.66
C ASN A 722 -23.07 -6.18 26.96
N GLY A 723 -22.20 -7.01 27.55
CA GLY A 723 -22.53 -8.39 27.96
C GLY A 723 -22.60 -9.43 26.83
N VAL A 724 -22.18 -9.08 25.62
CA VAL A 724 -22.25 -9.95 24.44
C VAL A 724 -21.12 -10.99 24.44
N TRP A 725 -21.45 -12.26 24.21
CA TRP A 725 -20.43 -13.32 24.10
C TRP A 725 -19.44 -13.04 22.97
N ASN A 726 -18.14 -13.18 23.23
CA ASN A 726 -17.10 -12.79 22.27
C ASN A 726 -16.80 -13.83 21.18
N GLY A 727 -17.50 -14.98 21.15
CA GLY A 727 -17.25 -16.10 20.25
C GLY A 727 -16.11 -17.04 20.69
N GLY A 728 -15.47 -16.77 21.83
CA GLY A 728 -14.40 -17.60 22.40
C GLY A 728 -12.98 -17.28 21.89
N GLY A 729 -12.84 -16.47 20.83
CA GLY A 729 -11.56 -16.07 20.22
C GLY A 729 -10.81 -17.24 19.56
N GLY A 730 -9.48 -17.16 19.54
CA GLY A 730 -8.60 -18.22 19.02
C GLY A 730 -8.07 -17.95 17.61
N ASP A 731 -7.57 -19.01 16.95
CA ASP A 731 -6.79 -18.90 15.71
C ASP A 731 -7.51 -18.20 14.56
N GLY A 732 -8.82 -18.41 14.41
CA GLY A 732 -9.63 -17.74 13.38
C GLY A 732 -9.80 -16.22 13.60
N GLN A 733 -9.48 -15.72 14.79
CA GLN A 733 -9.46 -14.29 15.13
C GLN A 733 -8.03 -13.70 15.15
N LYS A 734 -7.00 -14.51 14.87
CA LYS A 734 -5.59 -14.09 14.95
C LYS A 734 -5.24 -13.01 13.93
N ASN A 735 -5.76 -13.15 12.71
CA ASN A 735 -5.60 -12.16 11.65
C ASN A 735 -6.93 -11.44 11.48
N ILE A 736 -6.91 -10.10 11.55
CA ILE A 736 -8.10 -9.26 11.47
C ILE A 736 -7.98 -8.34 10.26
N HIS A 737 -9.04 -8.27 9.47
CA HIS A 737 -9.26 -7.26 8.45
C HIS A 737 -10.36 -6.30 8.92
N ALA A 738 -9.98 -5.04 9.17
CA ALA A 738 -10.90 -3.98 9.56
C ALA A 738 -11.28 -3.13 8.34
N SER A 739 -12.56 -2.83 8.15
CA SER A 739 -13.08 -2.09 6.99
C SER A 739 -13.90 -0.85 7.37
N SER A 740 -14.30 -0.10 6.34
CA SER A 740 -15.20 1.06 6.44
C SER A 740 -14.61 2.19 7.28
N PHE A 741 -15.27 2.64 8.35
CA PHE A 741 -14.82 3.83 9.08
C PHE A 741 -13.42 3.70 9.68
N PHE A 742 -12.98 2.48 10.05
CA PHE A 742 -11.59 2.25 10.46
C PHE A 742 -10.58 2.70 9.39
N TYR A 743 -10.88 2.44 8.11
CA TYR A 743 -10.08 2.92 6.99
C TYR A 743 -10.28 4.43 6.77
N ASP A 744 -11.53 4.90 6.73
CA ASP A 744 -11.85 6.30 6.39
C ASP A 744 -11.29 7.31 7.41
N ILE A 745 -11.38 7.01 8.71
CA ILE A 745 -10.81 7.84 9.77
C ILE A 745 -9.28 7.70 9.77
N GLY A 746 -8.76 6.48 9.61
CA GLY A 746 -7.32 6.22 9.49
C GLY A 746 -6.66 7.00 8.33
N ALA A 747 -7.34 7.10 7.19
CA ALA A 747 -6.91 7.87 6.03
C ALA A 747 -6.90 9.39 6.29
N GLN A 748 -7.89 9.91 7.03
CA GLN A 748 -7.97 11.33 7.39
C GLN A 748 -6.79 11.77 8.26
N VAL A 749 -6.31 10.89 9.14
CA VAL A 749 -5.20 11.19 10.07
C VAL A 749 -3.84 10.64 9.64
N GLY A 750 -3.75 10.08 8.43
CA GLY A 750 -2.48 9.59 7.86
C GLY A 750 -1.96 8.29 8.50
N ILE A 751 -2.82 7.52 9.16
CA ILE A 751 -2.54 6.13 9.56
C ILE A 751 -2.53 5.22 8.31
N VAL A 752 -3.41 5.54 7.36
CA VAL A 752 -3.53 4.86 6.07
C VAL A 752 -3.14 5.81 4.96
N ASP A 753 -2.26 5.37 4.07
CA ASP A 753 -1.99 6.11 2.83
C ASP A 753 -3.13 5.86 1.85
N THR A 754 -3.85 6.94 1.51
CA THR A 754 -5.00 6.95 0.60
C THR A 754 -4.70 6.44 -0.80
N LYS A 755 -3.43 6.27 -1.16
CA LYS A 755 -2.99 5.64 -2.41
C LYS A 755 -3.23 4.13 -2.45
N PHE A 756 -3.46 3.49 -1.30
CA PHE A 756 -3.67 2.04 -1.20
C PHE A 756 -5.06 1.72 -0.63
N PRO A 757 -5.79 0.72 -1.16
CA PRO A 757 -7.14 0.36 -0.69
C PRO A 757 -7.16 -0.33 0.68
N SER A 758 -6.00 -0.57 1.28
CA SER A 758 -5.83 -1.18 2.59
C SER A 758 -4.42 -0.87 3.13
N ALA A 759 -4.25 -0.85 4.45
CA ALA A 759 -2.94 -0.75 5.07
C ALA A 759 -2.87 -1.56 6.37
N LEU A 760 -1.66 -1.92 6.79
CA LEU A 760 -1.44 -2.46 8.13
C LEU A 760 -1.50 -1.32 9.14
N ALA A 761 -2.46 -1.39 10.05
CA ALA A 761 -2.63 -0.42 11.13
C ALA A 761 -2.68 -1.14 12.48
N LYS A 762 -2.04 -0.54 13.49
CA LYS A 762 -2.11 -0.95 14.89
C LYS A 762 -3.10 -0.04 15.62
N PRO A 763 -3.96 -0.55 16.52
CA PRO A 763 -4.89 0.28 17.29
C PRO A 763 -4.22 1.48 17.98
N ILE A 764 -2.98 1.31 18.48
CA ILE A 764 -2.22 2.40 19.12
C ILE A 764 -2.01 3.64 18.23
N GLN A 765 -2.00 3.48 16.91
CA GLN A 765 -1.87 4.61 15.98
C GLN A 765 -3.10 5.52 16.04
N TYR A 766 -4.29 4.97 16.22
CA TYR A 766 -5.52 5.74 16.44
C TYR A 766 -5.47 6.50 17.77
N LEU A 767 -4.96 5.87 18.84
CA LEU A 767 -4.76 6.57 20.12
C LEU A 767 -3.74 7.71 20.02
N ASN A 768 -2.65 7.51 19.27
CA ASN A 768 -1.64 8.54 19.09
C ASN A 768 -2.17 9.72 18.25
N ALA A 769 -2.93 9.45 17.20
CA ALA A 769 -3.65 10.49 16.46
C ALA A 769 -4.67 11.20 17.37
N ALA A 770 -5.38 10.48 18.23
CA ALA A 770 -6.29 11.06 19.21
C ALA A 770 -5.59 12.01 20.19
N LYS A 771 -4.39 11.67 20.69
CA LYS A 771 -3.61 12.56 21.57
C LYS A 771 -3.36 13.92 20.94
N VAL A 772 -3.06 13.93 19.64
CA VAL A 772 -2.84 15.16 18.88
C VAL A 772 -4.17 15.87 18.63
N ALA A 773 -5.18 15.16 18.10
CA ALA A 773 -6.48 15.75 17.78
C ALA A 773 -7.15 16.38 19.01
N CYS A 774 -7.12 15.69 20.16
CA CYS A 774 -7.75 16.18 21.39
C CYS A 774 -7.06 17.40 22.02
N GLN A 775 -5.85 17.75 21.58
CA GLN A 775 -5.11 18.95 22.01
C GLN A 775 -5.24 20.10 21.00
N THR A 776 -5.97 19.90 19.91
CA THR A 776 -6.10 20.86 18.81
C THR A 776 -7.54 21.42 18.80
N ASN A 777 -7.70 22.71 18.49
CA ASN A 777 -9.01 23.34 18.35
C ASN A 777 -9.59 23.11 16.94
N VAL A 778 -10.87 23.47 16.73
CA VAL A 778 -11.53 23.28 15.42
C VAL A 778 -10.89 24.07 14.27
N ALA A 779 -10.30 25.23 14.55
CA ALA A 779 -9.69 26.08 13.52
C ALA A 779 -8.37 25.48 13.00
N ASP A 780 -7.62 24.81 13.88
CA ASP A 780 -6.27 24.32 13.59
C ASP A 780 -6.23 22.85 13.16
N ILE A 781 -7.34 22.10 13.27
CA ILE A 781 -7.33 20.66 13.01
C ILE A 781 -6.92 20.32 11.56
N LYS A 782 -7.30 21.16 10.58
CA LYS A 782 -6.92 20.96 9.17
C LYS A 782 -5.44 21.25 8.92
N SER A 783 -4.80 22.07 9.74
CA SER A 783 -3.36 22.31 9.66
C SER A 783 -2.57 21.07 10.11
N VAL A 784 -3.11 20.32 11.06
CA VAL A 784 -2.49 19.09 11.61
C VAL A 784 -2.87 17.85 10.80
N PHE A 785 -4.14 17.74 10.41
CA PHE A 785 -4.72 16.63 9.65
C PHE A 785 -5.42 17.17 8.40
N PRO A 786 -4.67 17.50 7.33
CA PRO A 786 -5.19 18.22 6.15
C PRO A 786 -6.23 17.45 5.35
N LYS A 787 -6.27 16.12 5.51
CA LYS A 787 -7.24 15.25 4.84
C LYS A 787 -8.57 15.11 5.60
N THR A 788 -8.73 15.74 6.76
CA THR A 788 -9.96 15.66 7.57
C THR A 788 -11.13 16.32 6.85
N GLN A 789 -12.26 15.62 6.75
CA GLN A 789 -13.49 16.15 6.18
C GLN A 789 -14.11 17.22 7.10
N ASP A 790 -14.70 18.28 6.54
CA ASP A 790 -15.26 19.40 7.32
C ASP A 790 -16.29 18.97 8.36
N ARG A 791 -17.17 18.02 8.01
CA ARG A 791 -18.18 17.47 8.91
C ARG A 791 -17.61 16.69 10.11
N ASN A 792 -16.36 16.23 10.03
CA ASN A 792 -15.72 15.42 11.06
C ASN A 792 -14.81 16.26 11.98
N ILE A 793 -14.47 17.50 11.57
CA ILE A 793 -13.58 18.40 12.33
C ILE A 793 -13.94 18.44 13.83
N PRO A 794 -15.20 18.70 14.24
CA PRO A 794 -15.53 18.84 15.66
C PRO A 794 -15.38 17.55 16.48
N TYR A 795 -15.37 16.40 15.79
CA TYR A 795 -15.53 15.07 16.37
C TYR A 795 -14.28 14.20 16.22
N LEU A 796 -13.23 14.67 15.54
CA LEU A 796 -12.07 13.84 15.21
C LEU A 796 -11.38 13.25 16.45
N CYS A 797 -11.26 14.02 17.54
CA CYS A 797 -10.79 13.51 18.84
C CYS A 797 -11.66 12.35 19.36
N MET A 798 -12.98 12.51 19.28
CA MET A 798 -13.95 11.50 19.70
C MET A 798 -13.84 10.23 18.86
N ASP A 799 -13.78 10.39 17.54
CA ASP A 799 -13.78 9.28 16.58
C ASP A 799 -12.56 8.38 16.77
N LEU A 800 -11.38 8.98 16.88
CA LEU A 800 -10.13 8.25 17.09
C LEU A 800 -10.09 7.54 18.45
N ILE A 801 -10.65 8.16 19.49
CA ILE A 801 -10.81 7.52 20.81
C ILE A 801 -11.82 6.39 20.72
N TYR A 802 -12.91 6.57 19.99
CA TYR A 802 -13.96 5.57 19.79
C TYR A 802 -13.40 4.33 19.12
N GLU A 803 -12.73 4.47 17.98
CA GLU A 803 -12.14 3.36 17.24
C GLU A 803 -11.08 2.61 18.06
N TYR A 804 -10.18 3.34 18.74
CA TYR A 804 -9.21 2.72 19.64
C TYR A 804 -9.88 1.94 20.78
N THR A 805 -10.85 2.57 21.46
CA THR A 805 -11.52 1.96 22.62
C THR A 805 -12.36 0.76 22.19
N LEU A 806 -13.01 0.84 21.04
CA LEU A 806 -13.79 -0.27 20.48
C LEU A 806 -12.91 -1.47 20.13
N LEU A 807 -11.76 -1.24 19.47
CA LEU A 807 -10.82 -2.31 19.13
C LEU A 807 -10.19 -2.93 20.38
N VAL A 808 -9.69 -2.10 21.32
CA VAL A 808 -8.84 -2.56 22.43
C VAL A 808 -9.63 -2.92 23.69
N ASP A 809 -10.58 -2.08 24.09
CA ASP A 809 -11.37 -2.29 25.30
C ASP A 809 -12.66 -3.08 25.00
N GLY A 810 -13.10 -3.12 23.73
CA GLY A 810 -14.31 -3.80 23.28
C GLY A 810 -14.06 -5.20 22.69
N PHE A 811 -13.32 -5.30 21.59
CA PHE A 811 -13.15 -6.55 20.82
C PHE A 811 -11.96 -7.40 21.23
N GLU A 812 -10.83 -6.79 21.52
CA GLU A 812 -9.72 -7.48 22.16
C GLU A 812 -10.08 -7.71 23.64
N LYS A 813 -9.60 -8.81 24.23
CA LYS A 813 -9.50 -8.83 25.69
C LYS A 813 -8.63 -7.61 26.04
N PRO A 814 -9.02 -6.78 27.03
CA PRO A 814 -8.18 -5.67 27.43
C PRO A 814 -6.77 -6.20 27.57
N LEU A 815 -5.83 -5.64 26.80
CA LEU A 815 -4.42 -5.80 27.11
C LEU A 815 -4.33 -5.57 28.62
N PRO A 816 -3.62 -6.42 29.38
CA PRO A 816 -3.41 -6.14 30.79
C PRO A 816 -3.00 -4.66 30.87
N PRO A 817 -3.62 -3.86 31.76
CA PRO A 817 -3.24 -2.46 31.91
C PRO A 817 -1.72 -2.40 31.95
N PRO A 818 -1.08 -1.39 31.32
CA PRO A 818 0.38 -1.25 31.42
C PRO A 818 0.74 -1.43 32.90
N PRO A 819 1.79 -2.22 33.21
CA PRO A 819 2.13 -2.52 34.58
C PRO A 819 2.09 -1.24 35.41
N PRO A 820 1.49 -1.27 36.61
CA PRO A 820 1.37 -0.06 37.41
C PRO A 820 2.74 0.60 37.57
N SER A 821 2.77 1.92 37.60
CA SER A 821 3.98 2.66 37.92
C SER A 821 4.30 2.44 39.41
N VAL A 822 5.32 1.64 39.71
CA VAL A 822 5.68 1.23 41.09
C VAL A 822 7.19 1.20 41.28
N GLU A 823 7.63 1.58 42.47
CA GLU A 823 8.98 1.27 42.95
C GLU A 823 9.06 -0.18 43.42
N VAL A 824 9.95 -0.96 42.82
CA VAL A 824 10.21 -2.35 43.19
C VAL A 824 11.31 -2.38 44.25
N LEU A 825 10.99 -2.93 45.42
CA LEU A 825 11.93 -3.01 46.53
C LEU A 825 12.88 -4.21 46.36
N PRO A 826 14.15 -4.13 46.82
CA PRO A 826 15.09 -5.26 46.80
C PRO A 826 14.58 -6.51 47.53
N SER A 827 13.64 -6.37 48.47
CA SER A 827 12.99 -7.49 49.16
C SER A 827 11.97 -8.26 48.32
N GLN A 828 11.61 -7.74 47.14
CA GLN A 828 10.61 -8.32 46.23
C GLN A 828 11.24 -9.19 45.13
N VAL A 829 12.49 -9.62 45.30
CA VAL A 829 13.13 -10.60 44.41
C VAL A 829 12.31 -11.88 44.35
N SER A 830 12.07 -12.40 43.14
CA SER A 830 11.28 -13.61 42.96
C SER A 830 12.05 -14.84 43.44
N SER A 831 11.45 -15.61 44.36
CA SER A 831 11.98 -16.91 44.80
C SER A 831 11.57 -18.08 43.89
N ASN A 832 10.70 -17.84 42.91
CA ASN A 832 10.10 -18.87 42.06
C ASN A 832 10.83 -19.11 40.74
N VAL A 833 11.90 -18.35 40.46
CA VAL A 833 12.70 -18.45 39.23
C VAL A 833 14.13 -18.82 39.61
N GLU A 834 14.67 -19.86 38.97
CA GLU A 834 16.05 -20.28 39.19
C GLU A 834 17.01 -19.26 38.58
N PHE A 835 17.74 -18.53 39.43
CA PHE A 835 18.66 -17.49 39.02
C PHE A 835 20.09 -18.04 38.90
N ASN A 836 20.54 -18.24 37.66
CA ASN A 836 21.89 -18.68 37.34
C ASN A 836 22.75 -17.50 36.87
N VAL A 837 23.92 -17.30 37.47
CA VAL A 837 24.87 -16.24 37.08
C VAL A 837 26.00 -16.77 36.21
N GLU A 838 26.37 -16.00 35.19
CA GLU A 838 27.53 -16.22 34.34
C GLU A 838 28.42 -14.96 34.30
N PRO A 839 29.75 -15.10 34.40
CA PRO A 839 30.67 -13.98 34.31
C PRO A 839 30.81 -13.47 32.87
N ILE A 840 30.90 -12.16 32.70
CA ILE A 840 31.23 -11.46 31.45
C ILE A 840 32.49 -10.65 31.70
N ASP A 841 33.52 -10.89 30.88
CA ASP A 841 34.72 -10.06 30.84
C ASP A 841 34.54 -8.92 29.83
N LEU A 842 34.78 -7.69 30.30
CA LEU A 842 34.69 -6.44 29.56
C LEU A 842 36.04 -5.71 29.65
N ASP A 843 37.04 -6.29 28.98
CA ASP A 843 38.38 -5.73 28.83
C ASP A 843 39.06 -5.41 30.19
N GLY A 844 39.06 -6.39 31.10
CA GLY A 844 39.68 -6.28 32.44
C GLY A 844 38.70 -5.93 33.57
N LEU A 845 37.40 -5.82 33.27
CA LEU A 845 36.32 -5.75 34.24
C LEU A 845 35.42 -6.98 34.10
N THR A 846 35.27 -7.76 35.17
CA THR A 846 34.30 -8.86 35.21
C THR A 846 32.99 -8.41 35.85
N LEU A 847 31.88 -8.53 35.12
CA LEU A 847 30.52 -8.37 35.63
C LEU A 847 29.79 -9.72 35.62
N LEU A 848 28.96 -9.98 36.62
CA LEU A 848 28.08 -11.15 36.67
C LEU A 848 26.74 -10.82 36.02
N LYS A 849 26.23 -11.70 35.18
CA LYS A 849 24.88 -11.57 34.63
C LYS A 849 24.04 -12.81 34.89
N GLY A 850 22.76 -12.59 35.15
CA GLY A 850 21.76 -13.64 35.29
C GLY A 850 21.31 -14.19 33.95
N ARG A 851 20.78 -15.42 33.97
CA ARG A 851 20.04 -16.01 32.87
C ARG A 851 18.70 -16.52 33.38
N VAL A 852 17.62 -16.02 32.77
CA VAL A 852 16.23 -16.44 33.04
C VAL A 852 15.48 -16.58 31.72
N SER A 853 14.52 -17.50 31.63
CA SER A 853 13.74 -17.69 30.41
C SER A 853 12.42 -16.92 30.42
N THR A 854 11.97 -16.47 29.24
CA THR A 854 10.66 -15.84 29.06
C THR A 854 9.50 -16.77 29.40
N LYS A 855 9.73 -18.09 29.31
CA LYS A 855 8.77 -19.11 29.72
C LYS A 855 8.61 -19.17 31.24
N GLU A 856 9.68 -19.08 32.00
CA GLU A 856 9.63 -19.10 33.48
C GLU A 856 9.00 -17.82 34.03
N VAL A 857 9.37 -16.66 33.49
CA VAL A 857 8.93 -15.36 34.02
C VAL A 857 7.51 -15.01 33.56
N PHE A 858 7.17 -15.24 32.28
CA PHE A 858 5.92 -14.77 31.68
C PHE A 858 5.02 -15.89 31.12
N GLY A 859 5.43 -17.16 31.19
CA GLY A 859 4.68 -18.27 30.60
C GLY A 859 4.64 -18.24 29.06
N LEU A 860 5.58 -17.53 28.42
CA LEU A 860 5.61 -17.29 26.98
C LEU A 860 6.65 -18.17 26.28
N SER A 861 6.34 -18.68 25.10
CA SER A 861 7.24 -19.49 24.29
C SER A 861 8.13 -18.63 23.39
N ASN A 862 9.42 -18.47 23.75
CA ASN A 862 10.51 -17.92 22.93
C ASN A 862 10.20 -16.59 22.20
N SER A 863 9.48 -15.68 22.85
CA SER A 863 9.26 -14.32 22.33
C SER A 863 10.26 -13.35 22.95
N ASP A 864 11.00 -12.61 22.12
CA ASP A 864 11.95 -11.58 22.58
C ASP A 864 11.25 -10.30 23.08
N LEU A 865 10.03 -10.03 22.59
CA LEU A 865 9.20 -8.89 22.96
C LEU A 865 7.73 -9.17 22.59
N ILE A 866 6.78 -8.76 23.45
CA ILE A 866 5.35 -8.71 23.20
C ILE A 866 4.84 -7.33 23.64
N PRO A 867 4.44 -6.44 22.72
CA PRO A 867 4.06 -5.07 23.06
C PRO A 867 2.96 -5.02 24.12
N GLY A 868 3.14 -4.18 25.14
CA GLY A 868 2.21 -3.99 26.26
C GLY A 868 2.14 -5.15 27.26
N LYS A 869 2.88 -6.24 27.06
CA LYS A 869 2.96 -7.39 27.99
C LYS A 869 4.38 -7.64 28.49
N TYR A 870 5.34 -7.66 27.57
CA TYR A 870 6.76 -7.89 27.83
C TYR A 870 7.58 -7.05 26.84
N GLU A 871 8.10 -5.89 27.25
CA GLU A 871 8.81 -4.95 26.37
C GLU A 871 10.32 -5.27 26.22
N GLY A 872 10.69 -6.53 26.42
CA GLY A 872 12.08 -6.99 26.43
C GLY A 872 12.71 -6.95 27.82
N GLY A 873 14.03 -7.14 27.89
CA GLY A 873 14.82 -7.02 29.14
C GLY A 873 15.40 -8.33 29.67
N LEU A 874 14.75 -9.48 29.42
CA LEU A 874 15.27 -10.80 29.85
C LEU A 874 16.38 -11.35 28.95
N LYS A 875 16.49 -10.84 27.73
CA LYS A 875 17.60 -11.10 26.81
C LYS A 875 18.63 -9.98 26.94
N LEU A 876 19.90 -10.34 27.10
CA LEU A 876 20.98 -9.36 27.09
C LEU A 876 21.21 -8.94 25.64
N TRP A 877 21.13 -7.65 25.39
CA TRP A 877 21.45 -7.06 24.09
C TRP A 877 22.88 -6.51 24.09
N GLU A 878 23.53 -6.58 22.93
CA GLU A 878 24.93 -6.22 22.74
C GLU A 878 25.19 -4.75 23.08
N GLY A 879 24.20 -3.87 22.85
CA GLY A 879 24.29 -2.44 23.14
C GLY A 879 24.57 -2.13 24.61
N SER A 880 24.12 -2.96 25.56
CA SER A 880 24.46 -2.79 26.98
C SER A 880 25.95 -3.01 27.25
N LEU A 881 26.58 -3.94 26.54
CA LEU A 881 28.02 -4.22 26.67
C LEU A 881 28.85 -3.14 25.99
N ASP A 882 28.42 -2.70 24.80
CA ASP A 882 29.06 -1.59 24.08
C ASP A 882 29.03 -0.31 24.92
N LEU A 883 27.90 -0.04 25.59
CA LEU A 883 27.78 1.11 26.49
C LEU A 883 28.78 1.03 27.65
N VAL A 884 28.90 -0.10 28.33
CA VAL A 884 29.87 -0.27 29.44
C VAL A 884 31.30 -0.07 28.96
N LYS A 885 31.67 -0.65 27.81
CA LYS A 885 33.00 -0.48 27.20
C LYS A 885 33.30 0.99 26.89
N THR A 886 32.34 1.70 26.31
CA THR A 886 32.49 3.13 25.99
C THR A 886 32.60 3.98 27.26
N LEU A 887 31.80 3.72 28.29
CA LEU A 887 31.91 4.42 29.58
C LEU A 887 33.29 4.19 30.23
N SER A 888 33.79 2.94 30.22
CA SER A 888 35.12 2.60 30.72
C SER A 888 36.22 3.36 29.98
N SER A 889 36.15 3.40 28.65
CA SER A 889 37.10 4.16 27.81
C SER A 889 37.05 5.66 28.08
N GLU A 890 35.86 6.27 28.19
CA GLU A 890 35.72 7.69 28.49
C GLU A 890 36.29 8.04 29.87
N MET A 891 36.13 7.17 30.87
CA MET A 891 36.74 7.35 32.20
C MET A 891 38.28 7.27 32.15
N GLN A 892 38.84 6.27 31.45
CA GLN A 892 40.30 6.14 31.30
C GLN A 892 40.91 7.37 30.60
N SER A 893 40.17 7.98 29.68
CA SER A 893 40.58 9.23 29.00
C SER A 893 40.31 10.52 29.80
N GLY A 894 39.72 10.42 31.01
CA GLY A 894 39.39 11.57 31.85
C GLY A 894 38.18 12.40 31.40
N LYS A 895 37.42 11.94 30.39
CA LYS A 895 36.26 12.64 29.83
C LYS A 895 34.96 12.41 30.59
N LEU A 896 34.94 11.40 31.47
CA LEU A 896 33.80 11.00 32.28
C LEU A 896 34.25 10.73 33.71
N SER A 897 33.49 11.21 34.69
CA SER A 897 33.60 10.81 36.09
C SER A 897 32.22 10.41 36.61
N LEU A 898 32.13 9.18 37.13
CA LEU A 898 30.92 8.65 37.76
C LEU A 898 30.92 8.91 39.27
N THR A 899 32.06 9.25 39.88
CA THR A 899 32.20 9.49 41.32
C THR A 899 31.24 10.58 41.80
N GLY A 900 30.37 10.24 42.75
CA GLY A 900 29.43 11.17 43.37
C GLY A 900 28.21 11.55 42.51
N LYS A 901 28.06 10.97 41.32
CA LYS A 901 26.97 11.32 40.37
C LYS A 901 25.66 10.56 40.65
N ARG A 902 24.54 11.19 40.31
CA ARG A 902 23.22 10.54 40.23
C ARG A 902 23.02 10.01 38.81
N VAL A 903 22.82 8.70 38.69
CA VAL A 903 22.72 7.99 37.42
C VAL A 903 21.34 7.33 37.29
N LEU A 904 20.71 7.48 36.14
CA LEU A 904 19.47 6.78 35.79
C LEU A 904 19.73 5.87 34.59
N GLU A 905 19.47 4.58 34.73
CA GLU A 905 19.42 3.66 33.60
C GLU A 905 17.97 3.44 33.17
N LEU A 906 17.62 3.89 31.96
CA LEU A 906 16.29 3.68 31.38
C LEU A 906 16.28 2.42 30.51
N GLY A 907 15.28 1.56 30.71
CA GLY A 907 15.16 0.29 29.98
C GLY A 907 16.27 -0.68 30.34
N CYS A 908 16.50 -0.84 31.64
CA CYS A 908 17.73 -1.44 32.16
C CYS A 908 17.88 -2.93 31.84
N GLY A 909 16.80 -3.72 31.77
CA GLY A 909 16.89 -5.17 31.52
C GLY A 909 17.86 -5.88 32.49
N HIS A 910 19.06 -6.20 32.02
CA HIS A 910 20.11 -6.78 32.85
C HIS A 910 20.80 -5.79 33.82
N GLY A 911 20.71 -4.48 33.58
CA GLY A 911 21.24 -3.41 34.44
C GLY A 911 22.76 -3.26 34.42
N LEU A 912 23.47 -3.79 33.41
CA LEU A 912 24.94 -3.80 33.40
C LEU A 912 25.56 -2.38 33.40
N PRO A 913 25.09 -1.42 32.58
CA PRO A 913 25.54 -0.02 32.63
C PRO A 913 25.40 0.64 34.02
N GLY A 914 24.28 0.45 34.71
CA GLY A 914 24.06 0.99 36.04
C GLY A 914 24.89 0.27 37.11
N ILE A 915 25.06 -1.05 37.03
CA ILE A 915 25.96 -1.80 37.91
C ILE A 915 27.40 -1.30 37.75
N PHE A 916 27.84 -1.07 36.52
CA PHE A 916 29.14 -0.44 36.26
C PHE A 916 29.24 0.94 36.93
N ALA A 917 28.19 1.76 36.86
CA ALA A 917 28.16 3.06 37.54
C ALA A 917 28.27 2.94 39.06
N CYS A 918 27.59 1.96 39.69
CA CYS A 918 27.75 1.66 41.11
C CYS A 918 29.22 1.34 41.45
N LEU A 919 29.85 0.42 40.71
CA LEU A 919 31.24 0.00 40.93
C LEU A 919 32.27 1.12 40.68
N LYS A 920 31.88 2.18 39.98
CA LYS A 920 32.72 3.36 39.69
C LYS A 920 32.38 4.57 40.56
N GLY A 921 31.68 4.37 41.68
CA GLY A 921 31.52 5.36 42.74
C GLY A 921 30.37 6.35 42.53
N ALA A 922 29.37 6.04 41.70
CA ALA A 922 28.14 6.81 41.64
C ALA A 922 27.52 6.96 43.04
N ARG A 923 26.93 8.13 43.35
CA ARG A 923 26.25 8.37 44.62
C ARG A 923 24.90 7.69 44.68
N ALA A 924 24.18 7.70 43.56
CA ALA A 924 22.87 7.06 43.41
C ALA A 924 22.74 6.49 42.01
N VAL A 925 22.20 5.28 41.89
CA VAL A 925 21.92 4.61 40.62
C VAL A 925 20.51 4.06 40.65
N HIS A 926 19.66 4.60 39.79
CA HIS A 926 18.27 4.18 39.66
C HIS A 926 18.08 3.38 38.37
N PHE A 927 17.45 2.23 38.51
CA PHE A 927 17.15 1.32 37.41
C PHE A 927 15.67 1.43 37.07
N GLN A 928 15.36 1.68 35.81
CA GLN A 928 13.98 1.73 35.34
C GLN A 928 13.79 0.68 34.25
N ASP A 929 12.67 -0.04 34.32
CA ASP A 929 12.20 -0.94 33.26
C ASP A 929 10.68 -0.80 33.09
N PHE A 930 10.15 -1.27 31.97
CA PHE A 930 8.70 -1.33 31.75
C PHE A 930 8.04 -2.40 32.64
N ASN A 931 8.72 -3.54 32.84
CA ASN A 931 8.18 -4.70 33.53
C ASN A 931 8.76 -4.85 34.95
N ALA A 932 7.91 -4.85 35.98
CA ALA A 932 8.32 -5.16 37.36
C ALA A 932 8.94 -6.55 37.48
N GLU A 933 8.45 -7.52 36.71
CA GLU A 933 8.94 -8.90 36.70
C GLU A 933 10.38 -8.99 36.19
N VAL A 934 10.79 -8.13 35.23
CA VAL A 934 12.18 -8.04 34.76
C VAL A 934 13.08 -7.56 35.90
N LEU A 935 12.66 -6.53 36.64
CA LEU A 935 13.39 -6.03 37.80
C LEU A 935 13.52 -7.10 38.89
N GLN A 936 12.42 -7.77 39.23
CA GLN A 936 12.34 -8.77 40.31
C GLN A 936 13.10 -10.06 40.01
N CYS A 937 13.06 -10.52 38.75
CA CYS A 937 13.64 -11.82 38.37
C CYS A 937 15.05 -11.72 37.81
N LEU A 938 15.51 -10.53 37.40
CA LEU A 938 16.77 -10.37 36.69
C LEU A 938 17.60 -9.17 37.15
N THR A 939 17.07 -7.95 37.09
CA THR A 939 17.88 -6.74 37.37
C THR A 939 18.36 -6.70 38.82
N ILE A 940 17.45 -6.86 39.80
CA ILE A 940 17.79 -6.83 41.23
C ILE A 940 18.76 -7.98 41.58
N PRO A 941 18.52 -9.24 41.16
CA PRO A 941 19.50 -10.30 41.32
C PRO A 941 20.90 -9.99 40.74
N ASN A 942 20.99 -9.37 39.55
CA ASN A 942 22.27 -8.96 38.96
C ASN A 942 22.98 -7.90 39.81
N VAL A 943 22.24 -6.89 40.28
CA VAL A 943 22.78 -5.86 41.19
C VAL A 943 23.33 -6.53 42.45
N ASN A 944 22.57 -7.42 43.08
CA ASN A 944 23.00 -8.13 44.29
C ASN A 944 24.25 -8.97 44.03
N ALA A 945 24.30 -9.72 42.92
CA ALA A 945 25.44 -10.55 42.57
C ALA A 945 26.74 -9.75 42.39
N ASN A 946 26.67 -8.55 41.81
CA ASN A 946 27.86 -7.73 41.54
C ASN A 946 28.26 -6.81 42.69
N ILE A 947 27.29 -6.28 43.43
CA ILE A 947 27.53 -5.22 44.43
C ILE A 947 27.58 -5.80 45.84
N GLN A 948 26.66 -6.70 46.22
CA GLN A 948 26.64 -7.26 47.58
C GLN A 948 27.79 -8.26 47.84
N GLN A 949 28.30 -8.96 46.82
CA GLN A 949 29.51 -9.80 46.98
C GLN A 949 30.82 -9.00 47.08
N ASN A 950 30.85 -7.76 46.59
CA ASN A 950 32.04 -6.88 46.66
C ASN A 950 32.08 -6.00 47.92
N LEU A 951 30.94 -5.86 48.63
CA LEU A 951 30.85 -5.09 49.88
C LEU A 951 31.48 -5.80 51.10
N SER A 952 31.86 -7.08 50.99
CA SER A 952 32.65 -7.77 52.01
C SER A 952 34.15 -7.43 51.98
N ALA A 953 34.59 -6.48 51.15
CA ALA A 953 36.02 -6.15 50.96
C ALA A 953 36.42 -4.69 51.27
N THR A 954 35.50 -3.76 51.57
CA THR A 954 35.87 -2.36 51.86
C THR A 954 34.96 -1.72 52.92
N ASP A 955 35.58 -1.30 54.03
CA ASP A 955 34.99 -0.75 55.26
C ASP A 955 34.58 0.74 55.16
N ASP A 956 34.12 1.20 53.99
CA ASP A 956 33.75 2.61 53.77
C ASP A 956 32.25 2.77 53.52
N ASN A 957 31.62 3.62 54.33
CA ASN A 957 30.19 3.72 54.57
C ASN A 957 29.44 4.50 53.46
N SER A 958 29.89 4.39 52.21
CA SER A 958 29.42 5.18 51.06
C SER A 958 28.87 4.32 49.91
N SER A 959 28.13 3.26 50.23
CA SER A 959 27.43 2.47 49.21
C SER A 959 26.45 3.34 48.42
N PRO A 960 26.39 3.21 47.07
CA PRO A 960 25.43 3.96 46.25
C PRO A 960 24.00 3.71 46.70
N GLU A 961 23.16 4.75 46.69
CA GLU A 961 21.70 4.58 46.78
C GLU A 961 21.22 3.85 45.50
N VAL A 962 20.64 2.65 45.65
CA VAL A 962 20.14 1.86 44.52
C VAL A 962 18.64 1.64 44.65
N ARG A 963 17.88 2.01 43.62
CA ARG A 963 16.41 1.93 43.58
C ARG A 963 15.92 1.45 42.21
N PHE A 964 14.76 0.80 42.18
CA PHE A 964 14.22 0.14 41.00
C PHE A 964 12.79 0.59 40.71
N PHE A 965 12.48 0.94 39.48
CA PHE A 965 11.20 1.55 39.10
C PHE A 965 10.61 0.84 37.88
N ALA A 966 9.44 0.23 38.04
CA ALA A 966 8.66 -0.32 36.94
C ALA A 966 7.68 0.75 36.45
N SER A 967 7.74 1.17 35.19
CA SER A 967 6.81 2.19 34.65
C SER A 967 6.83 2.31 33.12
N ASP A 968 5.75 2.84 32.56
CA ASP A 968 5.73 3.35 31.18
C ASP A 968 6.45 4.71 31.07
N TRP A 969 7.01 5.02 29.90
CA TRP A 969 7.72 6.29 29.67
C TRP A 969 6.88 7.54 29.97
N ASN A 970 5.56 7.48 29.78
CA ASN A 970 4.68 8.60 30.06
C ASN A 970 4.43 8.82 31.56
N GLU A 971 4.67 7.82 32.40
CA GLU A 971 4.36 7.85 33.84
C GLU A 971 5.60 7.76 34.72
N ALA A 972 6.77 7.35 34.20
CA ALA A 972 8.01 7.23 34.97
C ALA A 972 8.36 8.50 35.76
N HIS A 973 8.11 9.68 35.18
CA HIS A 973 8.33 10.98 35.83
C HIS A 973 7.48 11.21 37.10
N LEU A 974 6.45 10.40 37.34
CA LEU A 974 5.59 10.48 38.54
C LEU A 974 6.18 9.73 39.73
N ILE A 975 7.06 8.75 39.50
CA ILE A 975 7.63 7.88 40.53
C ILE A 975 9.14 8.06 40.70
N LEU A 976 9.83 8.65 39.72
CA LEU A 976 11.26 8.92 39.80
C LEU A 976 11.54 10.09 40.76
N PRO A 977 12.54 9.97 41.65
CA PRO A 977 12.80 10.97 42.70
C PRO A 977 13.48 12.26 42.22
N HIS A 978 14.03 12.28 41.00
CA HIS A 978 14.78 13.43 40.48
C HIS A 978 14.24 13.85 39.11
N VAL A 979 13.21 14.71 39.14
CA VAL A 979 12.48 15.18 37.96
C VAL A 979 12.33 16.71 38.05
N LEU A 980 12.55 17.41 36.94
CA LEU A 980 12.32 18.85 36.81
C LEU A 980 10.82 19.18 36.86
N ALA A 981 10.46 20.26 37.57
CA ALA A 981 9.09 20.76 37.64
C ALA A 981 8.63 21.37 36.30
N ASP A 982 7.36 21.19 35.94
CA ASP A 982 6.75 21.80 34.75
C ASP A 982 6.53 23.32 34.97
N ASP A 983 6.68 24.12 33.91
CA ASP A 983 6.56 25.60 33.88
C ASP A 983 5.12 26.14 34.09
N ASP A 984 4.20 25.35 34.63
CA ASP A 984 2.82 25.77 34.90
C ASP A 984 2.66 26.04 36.41
N GLY A 985 2.74 27.32 36.78
CA GLY A 985 2.78 27.79 38.15
C GLY A 985 1.56 27.39 38.99
N THR A 986 1.63 26.25 39.68
CA THR A 986 0.87 25.99 40.91
C THR A 986 1.49 24.88 41.76
N LYS A 987 2.29 25.25 42.78
CA LYS A 987 2.09 24.92 44.22
C LYS A 987 3.27 25.40 45.08
N ASN A 988 2.94 26.20 46.09
CA ASN A 988 3.74 26.38 47.31
C ASN A 988 3.69 25.08 48.13
N ASP A 989 4.83 24.53 48.57
CA ASP A 989 5.36 24.72 49.93
C ASP A 989 6.65 23.91 50.13
N GLN A 990 7.63 24.59 50.74
CA GLN A 990 8.82 24.15 51.49
C GLN A 990 9.73 22.99 51.02
N THR A 991 10.98 23.41 50.77
CA THR A 991 12.26 22.66 50.84
C THR A 991 12.52 21.55 49.81
N VAL A 992 13.00 21.91 48.61
CA VAL A 992 13.81 20.99 47.79
C VAL A 992 14.98 21.74 47.14
N ASP A 993 16.13 21.09 47.25
CA ASP A 993 17.50 21.53 47.00
C ASP A 993 17.82 21.87 45.54
N GLN A 994 18.85 22.70 45.34
CA GLN A 994 19.19 23.47 44.14
C GLN A 994 19.79 22.69 42.94
N ALA A 995 19.43 21.41 42.73
CA ALA A 995 19.82 20.67 41.52
C ALA A 995 18.83 19.53 41.21
N ALA A 996 17.69 19.86 40.60
CA ALA A 996 16.68 18.87 40.21
C ALA A 996 17.12 18.12 38.92
N GLY A 997 17.26 16.79 38.98
CA GLY A 997 17.57 15.91 37.85
C GLY A 997 18.75 14.96 38.08
N TYR A 998 18.96 14.01 37.17
CA TYR A 998 20.09 13.08 37.13
C TYR A 998 21.26 13.69 36.36
N ASP A 999 22.46 13.52 36.90
CA ASP A 999 23.69 13.98 36.24
C ASP A 999 23.95 13.18 34.96
N ILE A 1000 23.61 11.89 34.96
CA ILE A 1000 23.85 10.98 33.84
C ILE A 1000 22.62 10.11 33.59
N ILE A 1001 22.18 10.02 32.34
CA ILE A 1001 21.21 9.01 31.88
C ILE A 1001 21.92 7.99 30.99
N LEU A 1002 21.73 6.71 31.28
CA LEU A 1002 22.25 5.58 30.52
C LEU A 1002 21.10 4.87 29.80
N MET A 1003 21.28 4.59 28.52
CA MET A 1003 20.28 3.95 27.68
C MET A 1003 20.94 2.95 26.75
N ALA A 1004 20.46 1.71 26.76
CA ALA A 1004 20.89 0.69 25.82
C ALA A 1004 19.67 0.08 25.13
N GLU A 1005 19.64 0.15 23.80
CA GLU A 1005 18.61 -0.48 22.96
C GLU A 1005 17.17 -0.06 23.29
N THR A 1006 16.95 1.20 23.70
CA THR A 1006 15.63 1.74 24.10
C THR A 1006 14.87 2.46 22.98
N VAL A 1007 15.54 2.78 21.87
CA VAL A 1007 15.01 3.57 20.74
C VAL A 1007 14.53 2.70 19.56
N TYR A 1008 14.13 1.46 19.84
CA TYR A 1008 13.70 0.49 18.82
C TYR A 1008 12.31 0.77 18.25
N SER A 1009 11.43 1.48 18.97
CA SER A 1009 10.04 1.73 18.57
C SER A 1009 9.79 3.20 18.24
N ILE A 1010 9.41 3.50 16.98
CA ILE A 1010 9.14 4.88 16.54
C ILE A 1010 8.06 5.54 17.40
N SER A 1011 7.01 4.80 17.77
CA SER A 1011 5.86 5.34 18.48
C SER A 1011 6.16 5.78 19.91
N THR A 1012 7.25 5.29 20.53
CA THR A 1012 7.62 5.62 21.91
C THR A 1012 8.68 6.72 22.01
N LEU A 1013 9.38 7.05 20.90
CA LEU A 1013 10.45 8.06 20.88
C LEU A 1013 10.02 9.43 21.46
N PRO A 1014 8.81 9.97 21.17
CA PRO A 1014 8.40 11.25 21.74
C PRO A 1014 8.24 11.22 23.26
N SER A 1015 7.63 10.15 23.80
CA SER A 1015 7.46 9.97 25.25
C SER A 1015 8.79 9.78 25.96
N LEU A 1016 9.68 8.98 25.37
CA LEU A 1016 11.03 8.75 25.87
C LEU A 1016 11.86 10.05 25.89
N TYR A 1017 11.85 10.81 24.79
CA TYR A 1017 12.57 12.10 24.73
C TYR A 1017 12.01 13.13 25.71
N LYS A 1018 10.68 13.17 25.90
CA LYS A 1018 10.05 14.01 26.92
C LYS A 1018 10.49 13.64 28.33
N LEU A 1019 10.55 12.35 28.66
CA LEU A 1019 11.03 11.86 29.95
C LEU A 1019 12.49 12.26 30.17
N ILE A 1020 13.35 12.05 29.18
CA ILE A 1020 14.78 12.44 29.22
C ILE A 1020 14.91 13.92 29.57
N LYS A 1021 14.18 14.81 28.90
CA LYS A 1021 14.23 16.25 29.19
C LYS A 1021 13.77 16.58 30.61
N LYS A 1022 12.82 15.83 31.18
CA LYS A 1022 12.37 16.02 32.57
C LYS A 1022 13.37 15.47 33.59
N CYS A 1023 14.10 14.41 33.26
CA CYS A 1023 14.98 13.73 34.19
C CYS A 1023 16.43 14.22 34.13
N LEU A 1024 16.90 14.76 33.01
CA LEU A 1024 18.29 15.17 32.86
C LEU A 1024 18.57 16.50 33.57
N CYS A 1025 19.58 16.54 34.44
CA CYS A 1025 19.93 17.74 35.21
C CYS A 1025 20.43 18.84 34.26
N SER A 1026 19.71 19.94 34.14
CA SER A 1026 20.15 21.09 33.34
C SER A 1026 21.16 21.96 34.10
N PRO A 1027 22.16 22.58 33.45
CA PRO A 1027 22.54 22.43 32.04
C PRO A 1027 23.69 21.42 31.81
N HIS A 1028 24.14 20.71 32.86
CA HIS A 1028 25.37 19.91 32.82
C HIS A 1028 25.15 18.41 32.66
N GLY A 1029 23.89 17.96 32.62
CA GLY A 1029 23.54 16.56 32.50
C GLY A 1029 23.91 15.98 31.15
N ILE A 1030 24.36 14.73 31.16
CA ILE A 1030 24.82 14.01 29.97
C ILE A 1030 24.01 12.73 29.82
N LEU A 1031 23.67 12.37 28.59
CA LEU A 1031 23.03 11.09 28.28
C LEU A 1031 23.95 10.28 27.36
N TYR A 1032 24.17 9.01 27.69
CA TYR A 1032 24.82 8.05 26.80
C TYR A 1032 23.80 7.04 26.29
N LEU A 1033 23.70 6.92 24.97
CA LEU A 1033 22.77 6.03 24.26
C LEU A 1033 23.54 5.05 23.38
N ALA A 1034 23.48 3.76 23.70
CA ALA A 1034 23.88 2.70 22.79
C ALA A 1034 22.65 2.18 22.03
N ALA A 1035 22.68 2.23 20.70
CA ALA A 1035 21.58 1.75 19.87
C ALA A 1035 22.04 1.36 18.46
N LYS A 1036 21.27 0.48 17.81
CA LYS A 1036 21.43 0.22 16.38
C LYS A 1036 21.08 1.44 15.52
N LYS A 1037 21.84 1.61 14.42
CA LYS A 1037 21.60 2.62 13.38
C LYS A 1037 20.20 2.52 12.78
N HIS A 1038 19.71 1.28 12.64
CA HIS A 1038 18.34 0.96 12.25
C HIS A 1038 17.87 -0.36 12.86
N TYR A 1039 16.63 -0.43 13.33
CA TYR A 1039 15.99 -1.69 13.76
C TYR A 1039 15.04 -2.19 12.67
N PHE A 1040 15.32 -3.35 12.09
CA PHE A 1040 14.46 -3.97 11.08
C PHE A 1040 13.09 -4.37 11.66
N GLY A 1041 12.01 -4.11 10.92
CA GLY A 1041 10.64 -4.53 11.27
C GLY A 1041 9.87 -3.63 12.24
N VAL A 1042 10.54 -2.74 12.98
CA VAL A 1042 9.91 -1.79 13.94
C VAL A 1042 10.21 -0.32 13.64
N GLY A 1043 11.18 -0.04 12.76
CA GLY A 1043 11.44 1.27 12.16
C GLY A 1043 12.19 2.28 13.04
N GLY A 1044 12.48 1.96 14.31
CA GLY A 1044 13.29 2.80 15.19
C GLY A 1044 14.78 2.82 14.83
N GLY A 1045 15.60 3.43 15.69
CA GLY A 1045 17.05 3.53 15.50
C GLY A 1045 17.64 4.83 16.04
N SER A 1046 18.97 4.84 16.22
CA SER A 1046 19.73 6.04 16.62
C SER A 1046 19.43 7.21 15.68
N ARG A 1047 19.51 7.03 14.35
CA ARG A 1047 19.25 8.09 13.35
C ARG A 1047 17.93 8.82 13.57
N ARG A 1048 16.83 8.09 13.83
CA ARG A 1048 15.51 8.69 13.99
C ARG A 1048 15.39 9.41 15.33
N PHE A 1049 15.97 8.85 16.38
CA PHE A 1049 15.99 9.48 17.70
C PHE A 1049 16.83 10.76 17.71
N ILE A 1050 18.03 10.72 17.13
CA ILE A 1050 18.92 11.88 17.01
C ILE A 1050 18.26 12.98 16.16
N SER A 1051 17.56 12.63 15.08
CA SER A 1051 16.76 13.60 14.31
C SER A 1051 15.68 14.32 15.14
N ILE A 1052 15.05 13.65 16.11
CA ILE A 1052 14.09 14.28 17.04
C ILE A 1052 14.82 15.24 17.98
N VAL A 1053 15.96 14.82 18.51
CA VAL A 1053 16.80 15.61 19.44
C VAL A 1053 17.29 16.89 18.75
N GLU A 1054 17.87 16.76 17.56
CA GLU A 1054 18.40 17.88 16.78
C GLU A 1054 17.32 18.88 16.35
N LYS A 1055 16.13 18.38 16.00
CA LYS A 1055 14.98 19.21 15.60
C LYS A 1055 14.40 20.02 16.76
N ASP A 1056 14.39 19.45 17.97
CA ASP A 1056 13.94 20.14 19.18
C ASP A 1056 14.94 21.21 19.64
N GLY A 1057 16.23 21.02 19.36
CA GLY A 1057 17.27 22.04 19.55
C GLY A 1057 17.72 22.28 21.00
N VAL A 1058 17.14 21.59 21.97
CA VAL A 1058 17.51 21.71 23.41
C VAL A 1058 18.81 20.97 23.73
N LEU A 1059 18.99 19.77 23.17
CA LEU A 1059 20.20 18.97 23.33
C LEU A 1059 20.95 18.89 22.00
N ALA A 1060 22.27 18.79 22.08
CA ALA A 1060 23.13 18.35 20.99
C ALA A 1060 23.50 16.88 21.17
N ALA A 1061 23.91 16.24 20.07
CA ALA A 1061 24.38 14.86 20.08
C ALA A 1061 25.73 14.75 19.38
N SER A 1062 26.61 13.91 19.92
CA SER A 1062 27.88 13.53 19.29
C SER A 1062 28.06 12.01 19.32
N LEU A 1063 28.54 11.46 18.21
CA LEU A 1063 28.86 10.03 18.12
C LEU A 1063 30.17 9.78 18.88
N VAL A 1064 30.15 8.86 19.84
CA VAL A 1064 31.32 8.51 20.68
C VAL A 1064 32.03 7.27 20.13
N SER A 1065 31.25 6.24 19.77
CA SER A 1065 31.79 5.00 19.21
C SER A 1065 30.81 4.36 18.23
N GLU A 1066 31.35 3.70 17.22
CA GLU A 1066 30.59 2.87 16.27
C GLU A 1066 31.16 1.46 16.33
N VAL A 1067 30.30 0.46 16.52
CA VAL A 1067 30.66 -0.95 16.65
C VAL A 1067 30.13 -1.71 15.44
N THR A 1068 31.06 -2.29 14.68
CA THR A 1068 30.80 -3.04 13.44
C THR A 1068 31.46 -4.43 13.54
N ASP A 1069 31.10 -5.19 14.57
CA ASP A 1069 31.63 -6.53 14.84
C ASP A 1069 30.89 -7.66 14.09
N GLY A 1070 29.78 -7.34 13.42
CA GLY A 1070 28.97 -8.30 12.67
C GLY A 1070 28.01 -9.15 13.52
N SER A 1071 27.95 -8.92 14.84
CA SER A 1071 26.97 -9.62 15.71
C SER A 1071 25.54 -9.08 15.54
N SER A 1072 25.38 -7.84 15.06
CA SER A 1072 24.11 -7.24 14.67
C SER A 1072 24.30 -6.14 13.60
N ASN A 1073 23.22 -5.42 13.24
CA ASN A 1073 23.33 -4.15 12.50
C ASN A 1073 24.29 -3.17 13.22
N VAL A 1074 24.88 -2.21 12.50
CA VAL A 1074 25.80 -1.20 13.01
C VAL A 1074 25.25 -0.60 14.30
N ARG A 1075 25.99 -0.74 15.40
CA ARG A 1075 25.63 -0.21 16.72
C ARG A 1075 26.43 1.05 16.97
N GLU A 1076 25.77 2.08 17.47
CA GLU A 1076 26.35 3.39 17.70
C GLU A 1076 26.13 3.76 19.17
N VAL A 1077 27.17 4.31 19.81
CA VAL A 1077 27.07 4.94 21.12
C VAL A 1077 27.15 6.44 20.94
N TRP A 1078 26.07 7.12 21.31
CA TRP A 1078 25.91 8.57 21.21
C TRP A 1078 25.98 9.22 22.60
N LYS A 1079 26.57 10.41 22.67
CA LYS A 1079 26.58 11.29 23.85
C LYS A 1079 25.71 12.50 23.55
N LEU A 1080 24.71 12.74 24.37
CA LEU A 1080 23.81 13.88 24.29
C LEU A 1080 24.07 14.82 25.47
N TYR A 1081 24.04 16.13 25.22
CA TYR A 1081 24.32 17.17 26.20
C TYR A 1081 23.56 18.46 25.86
N PHE A 1082 23.33 19.34 26.82
CA PHE A 1082 22.66 20.63 26.57
C PHE A 1082 23.49 21.53 25.65
N ARG A 1083 22.81 22.24 24.75
CA ARG A 1083 23.45 23.22 23.84
C ARG A 1083 23.92 24.47 24.57
#